data_AF-A0A9X2FRZ9-F1
#
_entry.id   AF-A0A9X2FRZ9-F1
#
_cell.length_a   1.000
_cell.length_b   1.000
_cell.length_c   1.000
_cell.angle_alpha   90.00
_cell.angle_beta   90.00
_cell.angle_gamma   90.00
#
_symmetry.space_group_name_H-M   'P 1'
#
loop_
_entity.id
_entity.type
_entity.pdbx_description
1 polymer ?
#
loop_
_entity_poly.entity_id
_entity_poly.type
_entity_poly.pdbx_seq_one_letter_code
_entity_poly.pdbx_strand_id
1 'polypeptide(L)'
;MSVVDVRDLTILEGDSSSKKAVFTLFLDEMATAPVTVEYFLHSQSAAPTTGDYFDTRGTATIPAGSSSVDISVSVYGDTLIEGSETFDLVVMARQNATLADGAAALSATATILDDDDAILDPVPGTGGLAERIMGPTAEAGVLPTLDIRGVKLIEGAGSSDPASVLILLDRPATAAVSGQFHLQSVDAAPTTGDYFDTRGSFSIKAGEQAIRLNLSVYGDTLIEGDEDFQVVLTDINNAVFVGGAEALSATVTILDDDDAGGSLVGGRVDESTQIQGPPSASDTLPTVRINDVAVIEGNSSSDPGHFLITLDRPAPASITMQYTVIGGSADEGSGDYFPSRGTLTIREGQESLRLTTSIYGDVEIEGDEQFSVVLSSLRNAVFENNAPLLQAFATILDDDGGPISGPAGIGEPGRGIAKPPKSTTVQIETVDTGLIEGNGSSDRASVFLVLSQPATSDITIRFATVEGTATAREDYFPAAGTVTIAKGLLSAEVGISVYGDVAIEGDETFTLRFTEPTGALFSNGLSTLDATVTIFDNDDAQSEAGKAIGPQFREAPSFEVEIVGTAAEDGTLSAKTTLPASAAGTFAYQWYRNGETIPGASAKTYVPGQADVGHVLTVRVTFDAAGSKGPEAVDSGPTAAILNVNDAPTGNVAISGPAKVGATLTVQHSLADEDGLGTLSYQWLRGDTAISGARGTSYTLGSADVGAGISVRASYRDGQGTSEIVESAATARVAAMATNGADVIVLTSGGKINAGGGNDRVRGSSETDIINGGAGRDTLQGNGGNDKINGGAGNDIVRGGVGRDILNGNGGADKINGGAGNDIIRGGGGADDLKGNGGTDKMIGGSRNDTLRGGAGDDTLRGGSGADTAIGGTGDDTLLLGRGNDIGKGSGGADVIRGGNGDDRMFGHGGGDLLDGGKGQDYYRGGGGGDIFVFRSIRDSATKDRDVISDFHRQQNDVISLKAIDAREGGGNQAFQYIGDDGFSDTKGELRAVSRGKDMIVSGDVDGDGRADFAFVVRGLSRLTEDDFIL
;
A
#
# COMPACT_ATOMS: atom_id res chain seq x y z
N MET A 1 8.71 37.53 1.17
CA MET A 1 7.31 37.10 0.92
C MET A 1 7.22 35.86 1.74
N SER A 2 6.35 35.83 2.74
CA SER A 2 6.35 34.75 3.70
C SER A 2 6.21 33.39 3.03
N VAL A 3 7.17 32.52 3.30
CA VAL A 3 7.24 31.13 2.83
C VAL A 3 6.41 30.29 3.78
N VAL A 4 5.37 29.65 3.25
CA VAL A 4 4.53 28.69 3.98
C VAL A 4 5.22 27.34 4.01
N ASP A 5 5.27 26.74 5.19
CA ASP A 5 5.78 25.38 5.43
C ASP A 5 4.83 24.60 6.38
N VAL A 6 4.92 23.26 6.37
CA VAL A 6 4.07 22.31 7.10
C VAL A 6 4.86 21.03 7.40
N ARG A 7 4.53 20.32 8.50
CA ARG A 7 5.31 19.15 8.97
C ARG A 7 4.45 17.98 9.40
N ASP A 8 5.05 16.80 9.31
CA ASP A 8 4.50 15.50 9.65
C ASP A 8 4.06 15.36 11.13
N LEU A 9 3.17 14.40 11.36
CA LEU A 9 2.50 14.17 12.64
C LEU A 9 2.34 12.67 12.95
N THR A 10 2.18 12.33 14.22
CA THR A 10 1.82 10.97 14.66
C THR A 10 0.76 11.05 15.77
N ILE A 11 -0.23 10.17 15.73
CA ILE A 11 -1.40 10.15 16.62
C ILE A 11 -1.85 8.70 16.89
N LEU A 12 -2.45 8.44 18.05
CA LEU A 12 -3.07 7.15 18.41
C LEU A 12 -4.58 7.19 18.15
N GLU A 13 -5.19 6.09 17.74
CA GLU A 13 -6.60 5.97 17.31
C GLU A 13 -7.59 5.93 18.48
N GLY A 14 -7.58 4.86 19.29
CA GLY A 14 -8.19 4.70 20.63
C GLY A 14 -9.69 4.42 20.74
N ASP A 15 -10.00 3.54 21.69
CA ASP A 15 -11.15 2.61 21.88
C ASP A 15 -12.58 3.01 21.42
N SER A 16 -12.91 4.30 21.23
CA SER A 16 -14.28 4.74 20.88
C SER A 16 -14.47 6.25 20.58
N SER A 17 -13.42 7.07 20.44
CA SER A 17 -13.63 8.53 20.39
C SER A 17 -12.62 9.30 19.54
N SER A 18 -13.15 9.98 18.52
CA SER A 18 -12.36 10.74 17.54
C SER A 18 -11.35 11.71 18.17
N LYS A 19 -10.06 11.42 18.03
CA LYS A 19 -8.98 12.33 18.43
C LYS A 19 -8.76 13.42 17.38
N LYS A 20 -7.87 14.40 17.65
CA LYS A 20 -7.56 15.48 16.69
C LYS A 20 -6.09 15.50 16.30
N ALA A 21 -5.83 15.16 15.04
CA ALA A 21 -4.58 15.45 14.35
C ALA A 21 -4.54 16.96 14.04
N VAL A 22 -3.50 17.67 14.51
CA VAL A 22 -3.37 19.11 14.31
C VAL A 22 -2.08 19.41 13.58
N PHE A 23 -2.21 19.77 12.30
CA PHE A 23 -1.12 20.27 11.48
C PHE A 23 -1.02 21.79 11.67
N THR A 24 0.15 22.30 12.04
CA THR A 24 0.39 23.75 12.08
C THR A 24 1.07 24.17 10.78
N LEU A 25 0.42 25.02 9.99
CA LEU A 25 1.09 25.77 8.92
C LEU A 25 1.85 26.93 9.56
N PHE A 26 3.08 27.19 9.11
CA PHE A 26 3.88 28.30 9.63
C PHE A 26 4.59 29.10 8.53
N LEU A 27 5.15 30.25 8.91
CA LEU A 27 5.86 31.20 8.07
C LEU A 27 7.28 31.46 8.61
N ASP A 28 8.22 31.64 7.69
CA ASP A 28 9.57 32.17 7.94
C ASP A 28 9.57 33.60 8.54
N GLU A 29 8.71 34.49 8.02
CA GLU A 29 8.52 35.87 8.46
C GLU A 29 7.05 36.15 8.77
N MET A 30 6.76 36.91 9.85
CA MET A 30 5.38 37.24 10.24
C MET A 30 4.61 37.91 9.09
N ALA A 31 3.40 37.42 8.82
CA ALA A 31 2.54 37.84 7.72
C ALA A 31 2.31 39.36 7.72
N THR A 32 2.86 40.07 6.72
CA THR A 32 2.66 41.53 6.58
C THR A 32 1.30 41.92 5.99
N ALA A 33 0.65 40.96 5.31
CA ALA A 33 -0.75 40.94 4.92
C ALA A 33 -1.26 39.49 5.10
N PRO A 34 -2.58 39.23 5.16
CA PRO A 34 -3.07 37.86 5.37
C PRO A 34 -2.56 36.92 4.27
N VAL A 35 -2.03 35.76 4.68
CA VAL A 35 -1.53 34.72 3.78
C VAL A 35 -2.56 33.60 3.76
N THR A 36 -3.07 33.25 2.58
CA THR A 36 -4.10 32.22 2.41
C THR A 36 -3.60 31.11 1.49
N VAL A 37 -3.85 29.88 1.91
CA VAL A 37 -3.63 28.64 1.15
C VAL A 37 -4.93 27.84 1.09
N GLU A 38 -5.07 27.01 0.06
CA GLU A 38 -6.09 25.95 0.00
C GLU A 38 -5.45 24.62 0.42
N TYR A 39 -6.18 23.77 1.13
CA TYR A 39 -5.69 22.47 1.60
C TYR A 39 -6.75 21.38 1.45
N PHE A 40 -6.29 20.14 1.33
CA PHE A 40 -7.11 18.93 1.27
C PHE A 40 -6.30 17.73 1.78
N LEU A 41 -6.95 16.60 2.06
CA LEU A 41 -6.28 15.38 2.51
C LEU A 41 -6.12 14.39 1.35
N HIS A 42 -5.01 13.65 1.35
CA HIS A 42 -4.70 12.60 0.40
C HIS A 42 -4.42 11.29 1.17
N SER A 43 -5.33 10.33 1.04
CA SER A 43 -5.23 9.01 1.67
C SER A 43 -4.05 8.23 1.11
N GLN A 44 -3.28 7.55 1.99
CA GLN A 44 -2.25 6.58 1.59
C GLN A 44 -2.66 5.16 2.03
N SER A 45 -2.36 4.82 3.29
CA SER A 45 -2.86 3.60 3.94
C SER A 45 -4.21 3.92 4.59
N ALA A 46 -4.21 4.96 5.44
CA ALA A 46 -5.37 5.52 6.11
C ALA A 46 -6.30 6.14 5.07
N ALA A 47 -7.62 5.92 5.20
CA ALA A 47 -8.63 6.51 4.34
C ALA A 47 -9.93 6.84 5.10
N PRO A 48 -10.60 7.95 4.74
CA PRO A 48 -11.90 8.32 5.33
C PRO A 48 -13.04 7.36 4.96
N THR A 49 -12.75 6.29 4.23
CA THR A 49 -13.66 5.23 3.80
C THR A 49 -13.44 3.90 4.52
N THR A 50 -12.27 3.69 5.15
CA THR A 50 -12.01 2.54 6.04
C THR A 50 -12.55 2.86 7.44
N GLY A 51 -12.30 4.08 7.92
CA GLY A 51 -12.99 4.62 9.10
C GLY A 51 -12.12 5.46 10.04
N ASP A 52 -10.89 5.75 9.65
CA ASP A 52 -9.78 6.18 10.51
C ASP A 52 -9.52 7.71 10.55
N TYR A 53 -9.95 8.50 9.56
CA TYR A 53 -10.05 9.98 9.71
C TYR A 53 -11.18 10.66 8.90
N PHE A 54 -11.53 11.89 9.28
CA PHE A 54 -12.51 12.73 8.56
C PHE A 54 -11.85 13.50 7.40
N ASP A 55 -12.30 13.32 6.14
CA ASP A 55 -11.82 14.13 5.01
C ASP A 55 -12.07 15.63 5.27
N THR A 56 -10.99 16.41 5.36
CA THR A 56 -11.03 17.81 5.77
C THR A 56 -10.32 18.67 4.73
N ARG A 57 -11.10 19.36 3.90
CA ARG A 57 -10.61 20.34 2.90
C ARG A 57 -11.10 21.75 3.18
N GLY A 58 -10.28 22.77 2.89
CA GLY A 58 -10.68 24.15 3.10
C GLY A 58 -9.62 25.19 2.75
N THR A 59 -9.85 26.43 3.18
CA THR A 59 -8.85 27.50 3.13
C THR A 59 -8.29 27.77 4.51
N ALA A 60 -6.97 27.65 4.68
CA ALA A 60 -6.29 28.14 5.87
C ALA A 60 -5.78 29.57 5.61
N THR A 61 -5.95 30.46 6.59
CA THR A 61 -5.47 31.85 6.48
C THR A 61 -4.69 32.25 7.72
N ILE A 62 -3.40 32.53 7.54
CA ILE A 62 -2.53 33.10 8.55
C ILE A 62 -2.81 34.61 8.60
N PRO A 63 -3.36 35.16 9.70
CA PRO A 63 -3.72 36.57 9.77
C PRO A 63 -2.49 37.49 9.73
N ALA A 64 -2.65 38.70 9.20
CA ALA A 64 -1.59 39.71 9.25
C ALA A 64 -1.14 39.97 10.71
N GLY A 65 0.16 39.93 10.97
CA GLY A 65 0.75 39.96 12.31
C GLY A 65 0.83 38.61 13.02
N SER A 66 0.56 37.50 12.33
CA SER A 66 0.76 36.12 12.81
C SER A 66 1.80 35.40 11.95
N SER A 67 2.37 34.31 12.46
CA SER A 67 3.33 33.45 11.74
C SER A 67 2.87 32.00 11.59
N SER A 68 1.65 31.66 11.99
CA SER A 68 1.10 30.30 11.86
C SER A 68 -0.43 30.27 11.87
N VAL A 69 -1.00 29.14 11.45
CA VAL A 69 -2.41 28.76 11.65
C VAL A 69 -2.53 27.24 11.73
N ASP A 70 -3.41 26.75 12.60
CA ASP A 70 -3.65 25.32 12.78
C ASP A 70 -4.78 24.80 11.87
N ILE A 71 -4.55 23.64 11.26
CA ILE A 71 -5.53 22.81 10.59
C ILE A 71 -5.78 21.59 11.48
N SER A 72 -7.01 21.42 11.94
CA SER A 72 -7.42 20.25 12.73
C SER A 72 -8.18 19.26 11.87
N VAL A 73 -7.62 18.07 11.71
CA VAL A 73 -8.29 16.87 11.18
C VAL A 73 -8.77 16.04 12.37
N SER A 74 -10.00 15.54 12.33
CA SER A 74 -10.42 14.52 13.30
C SER A 74 -9.94 13.16 12.78
N VAL A 75 -9.16 12.44 13.60
CA VAL A 75 -8.92 10.99 13.46
C VAL A 75 -10.04 10.30 14.23
N TYR A 76 -10.44 9.10 13.84
CA TYR A 76 -11.49 8.35 14.53
C TYR A 76 -10.91 7.60 15.76
N GLY A 77 -11.31 6.35 15.97
CA GLY A 77 -11.24 5.67 17.27
C GLY A 77 -12.32 4.60 17.39
N ASP A 78 -12.01 3.37 17.01
CA ASP A 78 -12.87 2.20 17.22
C ASP A 78 -12.19 1.11 18.07
N THR A 79 -12.35 -0.19 17.76
CA THR A 79 -11.76 -1.32 18.51
C THR A 79 -11.19 -2.42 17.59
N LEU A 80 -10.79 -2.05 16.37
CA LEU A 80 -10.33 -2.96 15.33
C LEU A 80 -8.79 -3.01 15.30
N ILE A 81 -8.23 -4.22 15.34
CA ILE A 81 -6.77 -4.42 15.32
C ILE A 81 -6.28 -4.23 13.87
N GLU A 82 -5.67 -3.07 13.60
CA GLU A 82 -5.29 -2.63 12.25
C GLU A 82 -3.76 -2.40 12.11
N GLY A 83 -3.36 -1.58 11.12
CA GLY A 83 -1.98 -1.20 10.88
C GLY A 83 -1.54 0.01 11.70
N SER A 84 -0.29 0.42 11.51
CA SER A 84 0.05 1.84 11.62
C SER A 84 -0.14 2.45 10.24
N GLU A 85 -1.11 3.35 10.12
CA GLU A 85 -1.70 3.81 8.87
C GLU A 85 -1.25 5.25 8.56
N THR A 86 -1.39 5.72 7.31
CA THR A 86 -0.90 7.06 6.89
C THR A 86 -1.82 7.83 5.96
N PHE A 87 -1.90 9.15 6.13
CA PHE A 87 -2.52 10.08 5.18
C PHE A 87 -1.75 11.41 5.12
N ASP A 88 -1.86 12.13 4.01
CA ASP A 88 -1.20 13.42 3.80
C ASP A 88 -2.16 14.61 3.94
N LEU A 89 -1.65 15.71 4.49
CA LEU A 89 -2.20 17.05 4.29
C LEU A 89 -1.48 17.73 3.13
N VAL A 90 -2.19 17.96 2.02
CA VAL A 90 -1.66 18.64 0.83
C VAL A 90 -2.08 20.11 0.83
N VAL A 91 -1.12 21.02 0.64
CA VAL A 91 -1.28 22.47 0.79
C VAL A 91 -0.88 23.20 -0.49
N MET A 92 -1.74 24.08 -1.03
CA MET A 92 -1.51 24.83 -2.27
C MET A 92 -1.59 26.34 -2.06
N ALA A 93 -0.65 27.09 -2.63
CA ALA A 93 -0.59 28.55 -2.52
C ALA A 93 -1.77 29.23 -3.24
N ARG A 94 -2.44 30.17 -2.55
CA ARG A 94 -3.63 30.85 -3.09
C ARG A 94 -3.50 32.38 -3.15
N GLN A 95 -3.17 33.03 -2.03
CA GLN A 95 -3.05 34.49 -1.98
C GLN A 95 -1.99 34.93 -0.97
N ASN A 96 -1.03 35.74 -1.43
CA ASN A 96 0.14 36.20 -0.69
C ASN A 96 1.05 35.08 -0.14
N ALA A 97 0.77 33.82 -0.47
CA ALA A 97 1.58 32.66 -0.12
C ALA A 97 2.64 32.39 -1.19
N THR A 98 3.87 32.15 -0.75
CA THR A 98 4.86 31.35 -1.48
C THR A 98 5.03 30.05 -0.68
N LEU A 99 5.17 28.89 -1.31
CA LEU A 99 5.45 27.64 -0.58
C LEU A 99 6.96 27.44 -0.45
N ALA A 100 7.39 26.59 0.49
CA ALA A 100 8.78 26.12 0.57
C ALA A 100 9.29 25.66 -0.82
N ASP A 101 10.57 25.97 -1.08
CA ASP A 101 11.30 25.72 -2.33
C ASP A 101 10.65 26.24 -3.63
N GLY A 102 9.63 27.09 -3.51
CA GLY A 102 8.82 27.54 -4.65
C GLY A 102 7.90 26.46 -5.23
N ALA A 103 7.60 25.42 -4.45
CA ALA A 103 6.77 24.29 -4.87
C ALA A 103 5.34 24.72 -5.27
N ALA A 104 4.70 23.92 -6.14
CA ALA A 104 3.30 24.11 -6.54
C ALA A 104 2.31 23.65 -5.45
N ALA A 105 2.70 22.64 -4.67
CA ALA A 105 2.02 22.15 -3.49
C ALA A 105 3.08 21.66 -2.48
N LEU A 106 2.75 21.64 -1.19
CA LEU A 106 3.47 20.91 -0.14
C LEU A 106 2.63 19.73 0.34
N SER A 107 3.28 18.73 0.92
CA SER A 107 2.64 17.60 1.59
C SER A 107 3.25 17.43 2.99
N ALA A 108 2.46 16.92 3.94
CA ALA A 108 2.92 16.48 5.25
C ALA A 108 2.12 15.27 5.69
N THR A 109 2.78 14.19 6.09
CA THR A 109 2.16 12.91 6.43
C THR A 109 1.78 12.87 7.91
N ALA A 110 0.53 12.51 8.20
CA ALA A 110 0.12 12.02 9.52
C ALA A 110 0.16 10.49 9.54
N THR A 111 0.76 9.93 10.59
CA THR A 111 0.70 8.49 10.92
C THR A 111 -0.30 8.26 12.04
N ILE A 112 -1.28 7.39 11.80
CA ILE A 112 -2.21 6.87 12.81
C ILE A 112 -1.62 5.57 13.39
N LEU A 113 -1.78 5.36 14.69
CA LEU A 113 -1.29 4.19 15.42
C LEU A 113 -2.47 3.48 16.09
N ASP A 114 -2.67 2.21 15.73
CA ASP A 114 -3.48 1.23 16.46
C ASP A 114 -3.05 1.10 17.94
N ASP A 115 -4.03 0.97 18.84
CA ASP A 115 -3.87 0.66 20.26
C ASP A 115 -4.67 -0.59 20.74
N ASP A 116 -5.28 -1.38 19.84
CA ASP A 116 -6.19 -2.50 20.14
C ASP A 116 -5.59 -3.93 20.17
N ASP A 117 -4.33 -4.18 19.75
CA ASP A 117 -3.74 -5.55 19.69
C ASP A 117 -3.58 -6.23 21.08
N ALA A 118 -4.67 -6.81 21.57
CA ALA A 118 -4.86 -7.26 22.94
C ALA A 118 -4.24 -8.65 23.27
N ILE A 119 -2.97 -8.89 22.94
CA ILE A 119 -2.24 -10.11 23.34
C ILE A 119 -1.64 -9.97 24.77
N LEU A 120 -2.52 -10.15 25.76
CA LEU A 120 -2.26 -10.67 27.12
C LEU A 120 -1.02 -10.17 27.90
N ASP A 121 -1.26 -9.25 28.84
CA ASP A 121 -0.50 -9.17 30.10
C ASP A 121 -1.38 -9.67 31.29
N PRO A 122 -0.87 -10.35 32.33
CA PRO A 122 -1.69 -11.09 33.29
C PRO A 122 -2.26 -10.21 34.42
N VAL A 123 -3.42 -9.60 34.18
CA VAL A 123 -4.10 -8.64 35.08
C VAL A 123 -4.87 -9.31 36.25
N PRO A 124 -4.70 -8.83 37.51
CA PRO A 124 -5.53 -9.23 38.66
C PRO A 124 -6.44 -8.12 39.23
N GLY A 125 -7.38 -7.60 38.43
CA GLY A 125 -8.65 -6.98 38.88
C GLY A 125 -8.65 -5.54 39.45
N THR A 126 -9.78 -4.81 39.52
CA THR A 126 -11.16 -5.10 39.03
C THR A 126 -11.95 -3.81 38.71
N GLY A 127 -12.32 -3.58 37.44
CA GLY A 127 -13.34 -2.62 36.97
C GLY A 127 -13.02 -1.11 37.13
N GLY A 128 -13.66 -0.20 36.39
CA GLY A 128 -14.59 -0.36 35.25
C GLY A 128 -15.54 0.83 35.09
N LEU A 129 -15.72 1.32 33.85
CA LEU A 129 -16.69 2.33 33.36
C LEU A 129 -16.60 3.79 33.89
N ALA A 130 -16.36 4.70 32.95
CA ALA A 130 -16.90 6.07 32.82
C ALA A 130 -16.57 7.20 33.85
N GLU A 131 -16.50 8.41 33.27
CA GLU A 131 -16.68 9.76 33.85
C GLU A 131 -16.61 9.91 35.38
N ARG A 132 -15.40 9.81 35.94
CA ARG A 132 -15.13 10.02 37.36
C ARG A 132 -16.11 9.28 38.29
N ILE A 133 -16.09 7.95 38.21
CA ILE A 133 -15.96 7.19 39.47
C ILE A 133 -14.83 7.83 40.29
N MET A 134 -14.97 7.87 41.62
CA MET A 134 -13.80 8.10 42.47
C MET A 134 -12.88 6.88 42.42
N GLY A 135 -12.12 6.75 41.33
CA GLY A 135 -10.82 6.09 41.38
C GLY A 135 -10.00 6.75 42.50
N PRO A 136 -9.21 5.97 43.27
CA PRO A 136 -8.76 6.38 44.58
C PRO A 136 -7.94 7.67 44.54
N THR A 137 -8.09 8.49 45.58
CA THR A 137 -7.11 9.52 45.94
C THR A 137 -5.72 8.94 45.87
N ALA A 138 -4.85 9.53 45.03
CA ALA A 138 -3.53 9.05 44.64
C ALA A 138 -2.89 8.04 45.61
N GLU A 139 -2.70 6.80 45.16
CA GLU A 139 -1.83 5.87 45.88
C GLU A 139 -0.39 6.39 45.80
N ALA A 140 0.06 7.00 46.90
CA ALA A 140 1.42 7.45 47.06
C ALA A 140 2.37 6.24 47.16
N GLY A 141 2.88 5.79 46.01
CA GLY A 141 3.78 4.64 45.94
C GLY A 141 4.48 4.39 44.60
N VAL A 142 3.83 4.67 43.46
CA VAL A 142 4.36 4.34 42.13
C VAL A 142 4.53 5.61 41.29
N LEU A 143 5.70 5.74 40.67
CA LEU A 143 6.03 6.82 39.73
C LEU A 143 5.75 6.34 38.28
N PRO A 144 5.35 7.24 37.35
CA PRO A 144 5.26 6.91 35.91
C PRO A 144 6.58 6.37 35.35
N THR A 145 6.51 5.48 34.37
CA THR A 145 7.68 5.02 33.60
C THR A 145 7.97 5.94 32.42
N LEU A 146 9.24 6.29 32.25
CA LEU A 146 9.73 7.26 31.26
C LEU A 146 10.55 6.58 30.16
N ASP A 147 10.29 6.99 28.92
CA ASP A 147 10.89 6.52 27.67
C ASP A 147 11.41 7.71 26.83
N ILE A 148 12.34 7.46 25.89
CA ILE A 148 12.84 8.45 24.92
C ILE A 148 13.09 7.76 23.57
N ARG A 149 12.55 8.33 22.49
CA ARG A 149 12.62 7.74 21.13
C ARG A 149 13.72 8.39 20.29
N GLY A 150 14.44 7.57 19.52
CA GLY A 150 15.45 8.03 18.56
C GLY A 150 14.85 8.69 17.32
N VAL A 151 15.67 9.44 16.58
CA VAL A 151 15.26 10.30 15.44
C VAL A 151 16.33 10.25 14.35
N LYS A 152 15.94 10.27 13.07
CA LYS A 152 16.83 10.58 11.94
C LYS A 152 16.61 12.01 11.48
N LEU A 153 17.67 12.70 11.08
CA LEU A 153 17.71 14.10 10.65
C LEU A 153 18.53 14.17 9.37
N ILE A 154 18.10 14.93 8.36
CA ILE A 154 18.96 15.30 7.23
C ILE A 154 19.63 16.63 7.61
N GLU A 155 20.93 16.78 7.37
CA GLU A 155 21.61 18.06 7.53
C GLU A 155 21.30 19.01 6.36
N GLY A 156 21.39 20.32 6.57
CA GLY A 156 21.08 21.32 5.55
C GLY A 156 22.23 22.29 5.32
N ALA A 157 22.62 22.45 4.05
CA ALA A 157 23.79 23.21 3.60
C ALA A 157 24.00 24.58 4.31
N GLY A 158 24.89 24.61 5.31
CA GLY A 158 25.36 25.81 5.99
C GLY A 158 24.43 26.43 7.06
N SER A 159 23.57 25.65 7.72
CA SER A 159 22.65 26.10 8.78
C SER A 159 22.88 25.39 10.13
N SER A 160 22.36 25.97 11.22
CA SER A 160 22.32 25.31 12.54
C SER A 160 20.91 24.82 12.83
N ASP A 161 20.59 23.59 12.40
CA ASP A 161 19.20 23.18 12.27
C ASP A 161 18.58 22.59 13.56
N PRO A 162 17.30 22.93 13.86
CA PRO A 162 16.67 22.60 15.13
C PRO A 162 16.06 21.20 15.12
N ALA A 163 16.84 20.22 15.58
CA ALA A 163 16.36 18.88 15.88
C ALA A 163 15.42 18.85 17.10
N SER A 164 14.51 17.87 17.17
CA SER A 164 13.68 17.64 18.38
C SER A 164 13.50 16.16 18.69
N VAL A 165 13.79 15.77 19.94
CA VAL A 165 13.67 14.39 20.43
C VAL A 165 12.51 14.30 21.44
N LEU A 166 11.71 13.24 21.40
CA LEU A 166 10.51 13.11 22.22
C LEU A 166 10.76 12.23 23.45
N ILE A 167 10.51 12.79 24.64
CA ILE A 167 10.52 12.09 25.93
C ILE A 167 9.06 11.84 26.34
N LEU A 168 8.71 10.60 26.69
CA LEU A 168 7.34 10.16 26.97
C LEU A 168 7.19 9.53 28.37
N LEU A 169 5.96 9.51 28.86
CA LEU A 169 5.50 8.80 30.06
C LEU A 169 4.34 7.87 29.73
N ASP A 170 4.36 6.67 30.32
CA ASP A 170 3.27 5.68 30.20
C ASP A 170 1.90 6.19 30.71
N ARG A 171 1.92 7.18 31.61
CA ARG A 171 0.74 7.82 32.21
C ARG A 171 1.02 9.29 32.54
N PRO A 172 0.01 10.16 32.64
CA PRO A 172 0.22 11.57 32.97
C PRO A 172 0.99 11.79 34.26
N ALA A 173 1.94 12.73 34.24
CA ALA A 173 2.77 13.09 35.37
C ALA A 173 1.90 13.49 36.59
N THR A 174 1.93 12.71 37.68
CA THR A 174 1.11 12.98 38.89
C THR A 174 1.66 14.14 39.72
N ALA A 175 2.98 14.34 39.66
CA ALA A 175 3.70 15.56 39.99
C ALA A 175 4.67 15.85 38.84
N ALA A 176 5.18 17.08 38.70
CA ALA A 176 6.06 17.42 37.59
C ALA A 176 7.30 16.49 37.56
N VAL A 177 7.47 15.80 36.43
CA VAL A 177 8.61 14.91 36.19
C VAL A 177 9.73 15.75 35.59
N SER A 178 10.89 15.75 36.22
CA SER A 178 12.06 16.49 35.73
C SER A 178 13.32 15.65 35.78
N GLY A 179 14.24 15.92 34.86
CA GLY A 179 15.51 15.23 34.74
C GLY A 179 16.56 16.14 34.10
N GLN A 180 17.81 15.72 34.15
CA GLN A 180 18.85 16.28 33.31
C GLN A 180 18.94 15.49 31.99
N PHE A 181 19.47 16.14 30.96
CA PHE A 181 19.95 15.49 29.76
C PHE A 181 21.36 16.01 29.43
N HIS A 182 22.15 15.15 28.79
CA HIS A 182 23.34 15.55 28.06
C HIS A 182 23.43 14.77 26.75
N LEU A 183 24.19 15.29 25.80
CA LEU A 183 24.53 14.55 24.60
C LEU A 183 25.79 13.70 24.83
N GLN A 184 25.95 12.64 24.05
CA GLN A 184 27.10 11.75 24.06
C GLN A 184 27.40 11.28 22.63
N SER A 185 28.60 11.60 22.14
CA SER A 185 29.11 11.17 20.84
C SER A 185 29.10 9.63 20.70
N VAL A 186 28.75 9.14 19.50
CA VAL A 186 28.94 7.75 19.08
C VAL A 186 29.95 7.72 17.93
N ASP A 187 29.60 8.35 16.81
CA ASP A 187 30.52 8.74 15.73
C ASP A 187 30.55 10.28 15.62
N ALA A 188 29.37 10.92 15.50
CA ALA A 188 29.23 12.37 15.54
C ALA A 188 29.77 12.94 16.86
N ALA A 189 30.46 14.08 16.80
CA ALA A 189 31.11 14.77 17.89
C ALA A 189 31.02 16.32 17.81
N PRO A 190 30.84 17.02 18.94
CA PRO A 190 30.74 18.48 19.00
C PRO A 190 32.11 19.20 18.85
N THR A 191 33.05 18.57 18.15
CA THR A 191 34.44 19.00 17.96
C THR A 191 34.91 18.90 16.51
N THR A 192 34.18 18.17 15.66
CA THR A 192 34.33 18.12 14.20
C THR A 192 33.52 19.28 13.62
N GLY A 193 32.20 19.19 13.64
CA GLY A 193 31.25 20.29 13.46
C GLY A 193 29.85 20.03 14.04
N ASP A 194 29.51 18.76 14.25
CA ASP A 194 28.28 18.16 13.73
C ASP A 194 27.05 18.41 14.63
N TYR A 195 27.28 18.64 15.93
CA TYR A 195 26.23 19.10 16.85
C TYR A 195 26.74 19.97 18.01
N PHE A 196 25.86 20.76 18.62
CA PHE A 196 26.20 21.56 19.81
C PHE A 196 26.15 20.69 21.08
N ASP A 197 27.24 20.57 21.88
CA ASP A 197 27.22 19.89 23.20
C ASP A 197 26.23 20.57 24.16
N THR A 198 24.98 20.10 24.09
CA THR A 198 23.83 20.69 24.74
C THR A 198 23.50 19.88 25.98
N ARG A 199 23.44 20.56 27.13
CA ARG A 199 23.11 19.96 28.42
C ARG A 199 22.13 20.86 29.14
N GLY A 200 21.17 20.26 29.83
CA GLY A 200 20.16 21.03 30.54
C GLY A 200 19.16 20.15 31.27
N SER A 201 18.08 20.78 31.72
CA SER A 201 16.99 20.12 32.44
C SER A 201 15.70 20.13 31.63
N PHE A 202 15.03 18.99 31.53
CA PHE A 202 13.65 18.91 31.03
C PHE A 202 12.65 18.84 32.19
N SER A 203 11.40 19.22 31.95
CA SER A 203 10.33 19.16 32.95
C SER A 203 8.96 18.97 32.28
N ILE A 204 8.42 17.75 32.36
CA ILE A 204 7.02 17.43 32.03
C ILE A 204 6.17 17.89 33.22
N LYS A 205 5.21 18.81 33.01
CA LYS A 205 4.41 19.36 34.12
C LYS A 205 3.38 18.33 34.59
N ALA A 206 2.87 18.49 35.81
CA ALA A 206 1.81 17.62 36.31
C ALA A 206 0.57 17.69 35.38
N GLY A 207 0.11 16.53 34.90
CA GLY A 207 -0.94 16.39 33.88
C GLY A 207 -0.44 16.28 32.43
N GLU A 208 0.84 16.48 32.14
CA GLU A 208 1.43 16.26 30.82
C GLU A 208 2.02 14.83 30.73
N GLN A 209 2.04 14.23 29.53
CA GLN A 209 2.60 12.89 29.27
C GLN A 209 3.91 12.90 28.48
N ALA A 210 4.26 14.00 27.81
CA ALA A 210 5.47 14.06 26.99
C ALA A 210 6.05 15.47 26.94
N ILE A 211 7.31 15.58 26.55
CA ILE A 211 7.96 16.85 26.21
C ILE A 211 8.90 16.65 25.01
N ARG A 212 8.90 17.60 24.08
CA ARG A 212 9.91 17.69 23.03
C ARG A 212 11.15 18.38 23.60
N LEU A 213 12.28 17.71 23.48
CA LEU A 213 13.60 18.22 23.78
C LEU A 213 14.21 18.78 22.48
N ASN A 214 14.33 20.10 22.40
CA ASN A 214 14.94 20.75 21.24
C ASN A 214 16.47 20.72 21.37
N LEU A 215 17.14 20.36 20.27
CA LEU A 215 18.59 20.28 20.12
C LEU A 215 19.00 21.11 18.90
N SER A 216 20.30 21.28 18.68
CA SER A 216 20.83 21.89 17.47
C SER A 216 21.94 21.02 16.92
N VAL A 217 21.77 20.60 15.67
CA VAL A 217 22.86 20.09 14.83
C VAL A 217 23.48 21.28 14.07
N TYR A 218 24.65 21.07 13.49
CA TYR A 218 25.12 21.88 12.38
C TYR A 218 24.94 21.06 11.11
N GLY A 219 24.53 21.69 10.01
CA GLY A 219 24.84 21.20 8.67
C GLY A 219 25.94 22.07 8.07
N ASP A 220 26.94 21.46 7.43
CA ASP A 220 27.98 22.23 6.72
C ASP A 220 27.92 22.12 5.19
N THR A 221 28.97 21.67 4.49
CA THR A 221 29.01 21.38 3.04
C THR A 221 30.14 20.37 2.71
N LEU A 222 30.45 19.47 3.65
CA LEU A 222 31.46 18.43 3.52
C LEU A 222 30.77 17.09 3.28
N ILE A 223 31.22 16.36 2.25
CA ILE A 223 30.75 14.98 2.02
C ILE A 223 31.39 14.07 3.07
N GLU A 224 30.58 13.50 3.96
CA GLU A 224 30.98 12.57 5.02
C GLU A 224 30.08 11.32 5.10
N GLY A 225 28.98 11.32 5.85
CA GLY A 225 27.92 10.30 5.77
C GLY A 225 27.47 9.64 7.08
N ASP A 226 26.14 9.43 7.20
CA ASP A 226 25.37 8.85 8.33
C ASP A 226 26.10 8.72 9.69
N GLU A 227 26.04 9.77 10.53
CA GLU A 227 26.66 9.80 11.86
C GLU A 227 25.66 9.75 13.03
N ASP A 228 25.96 9.01 14.11
CA ASP A 228 25.12 8.93 15.31
C ASP A 228 25.67 9.73 16.52
N PHE A 229 24.77 10.33 17.30
CA PHE A 229 25.00 10.70 18.71
C PHE A 229 23.83 10.28 19.61
N GLN A 230 24.05 10.17 20.92
CA GLN A 230 23.02 9.80 21.89
C GLN A 230 22.56 10.99 22.74
N VAL A 231 21.25 11.10 22.93
CA VAL A 231 20.64 11.87 24.02
C VAL A 231 20.55 10.96 25.25
N VAL A 232 21.27 11.30 26.32
CA VAL A 232 21.27 10.52 27.57
C VAL A 232 20.51 11.28 28.65
N LEU A 233 19.50 10.63 29.25
CA LEU A 233 18.72 11.17 30.35
C LEU A 233 19.23 10.68 31.70
N THR A 234 19.33 11.59 32.69
CA THR A 234 19.89 11.33 34.03
C THR A 234 19.12 12.10 35.11
N ASP A 235 19.38 11.79 36.39
CA ASP A 235 18.86 12.53 37.56
C ASP A 235 17.33 12.72 37.58
N ILE A 236 16.59 11.69 37.16
CA ILE A 236 15.12 11.72 37.08
C ILE A 236 14.47 11.86 38.45
N ASN A 237 13.51 12.78 38.55
CA ASN A 237 12.66 13.01 39.70
C ASN A 237 11.20 12.80 39.29
N ASN A 238 10.43 12.13 40.17
CA ASN A 238 9.01 11.80 40.00
C ASN A 238 8.65 10.85 38.83
N ALA A 239 9.63 10.26 38.15
CA ALA A 239 9.45 9.12 37.23
C ALA A 239 10.53 8.04 37.49
N VAL A 240 10.36 6.88 36.87
CA VAL A 240 11.37 5.80 36.79
C VAL A 240 11.61 5.45 35.32
N PHE A 241 12.79 4.95 34.95
CA PHE A 241 13.06 4.53 33.57
C PHE A 241 12.34 3.23 33.22
N VAL A 242 11.92 3.07 31.96
CA VAL A 242 11.47 1.78 31.41
C VAL A 242 12.56 0.71 31.66
N GLY A 243 12.12 -0.49 32.06
CA GLY A 243 13.03 -1.59 32.45
C GLY A 243 13.78 -1.39 33.78
N GLY A 244 13.67 -0.23 34.45
CA GLY A 244 14.34 0.04 35.73
C GLY A 244 15.84 0.34 35.63
N ALA A 245 16.30 0.85 34.48
CA ALA A 245 17.69 1.26 34.27
C ALA A 245 18.12 2.46 35.14
N GLU A 246 19.43 2.72 35.24
CA GLU A 246 19.98 3.91 35.95
C GLU A 246 20.03 5.16 35.05
N ALA A 247 19.99 4.98 33.73
CA ALA A 247 19.88 6.00 32.69
C ALA A 247 19.14 5.40 31.48
N LEU A 248 18.58 6.23 30.62
CA LEU A 248 17.98 5.79 29.35
C LEU A 248 18.45 6.73 28.24
N SER A 249 18.83 6.17 27.09
CA SER A 249 19.39 6.93 25.96
C SER A 249 18.72 6.59 24.64
N ALA A 250 18.64 7.61 23.78
CA ALA A 250 18.12 7.49 22.43
C ALA A 250 19.18 7.98 21.43
N THR A 251 19.41 7.21 20.37
CA THR A 251 20.28 7.61 19.26
C THR A 251 19.57 8.60 18.34
N VAL A 252 20.31 9.61 17.89
CA VAL A 252 19.94 10.57 16.86
C VAL A 252 20.95 10.42 15.73
N THR A 253 20.49 10.11 14.52
CA THR A 253 21.33 10.01 13.32
C THR A 253 21.23 11.29 12.49
N ILE A 254 22.37 11.84 12.09
CA ILE A 254 22.51 12.88 11.06
C ILE A 254 22.72 12.16 9.73
N LEU A 255 22.09 12.64 8.65
CA LEU A 255 22.20 12.11 7.29
C LEU A 255 22.74 13.21 6.36
N ASP A 256 23.81 12.90 5.64
CA ASP A 256 24.45 13.75 4.63
C ASP A 256 23.54 13.92 3.39
N ASP A 257 23.40 15.15 2.89
CA ASP A 257 22.63 15.48 1.67
C ASP A 257 23.48 15.99 0.49
N ASP A 258 24.80 16.16 0.69
CA ASP A 258 25.76 16.76 -0.26
C ASP A 258 26.50 15.70 -1.12
N ASP A 259 26.21 14.40 -0.97
CA ASP A 259 26.81 13.25 -1.71
C ASP A 259 26.47 13.19 -3.23
N ALA A 260 26.27 14.35 -3.87
CA ALA A 260 26.13 14.54 -5.31
C ALA A 260 27.49 14.75 -6.03
N GLY A 261 28.56 14.11 -5.55
CA GLY A 261 29.96 14.49 -5.80
C GLY A 261 30.65 14.01 -7.10
N GLY A 262 29.94 13.39 -8.06
CA GLY A 262 30.52 12.71 -9.23
C GLY A 262 31.21 13.60 -10.28
N SER A 263 32.42 14.09 -10.02
CA SER A 263 33.09 15.13 -10.82
C SER A 263 33.58 14.69 -12.23
N LEU A 264 32.86 15.10 -13.28
CA LEU A 264 33.26 14.92 -14.69
C LEU A 264 33.81 16.21 -15.32
N VAL A 265 35.14 16.30 -15.45
CA VAL A 265 35.81 17.42 -16.16
C VAL A 265 36.23 17.02 -17.59
N GLY A 266 35.41 17.41 -18.57
CA GLY A 266 35.92 17.80 -19.91
C GLY A 266 36.17 16.70 -20.96
N GLY A 267 35.18 15.85 -21.25
CA GLY A 267 35.25 14.85 -22.34
C GLY A 267 34.08 14.90 -23.31
N ARG A 268 34.01 15.90 -24.20
CA ARG A 268 32.90 16.03 -25.18
C ARG A 268 32.92 14.90 -26.22
N VAL A 269 31.87 14.08 -26.22
CA VAL A 269 31.46 13.21 -27.34
C VAL A 269 30.04 13.60 -27.75
N ASP A 270 29.80 13.78 -29.05
CA ASP A 270 28.51 14.30 -29.57
C ASP A 270 27.47 13.17 -29.75
N GLU A 271 26.72 12.83 -28.70
CA GLU A 271 25.51 11.98 -28.79
C GLU A 271 24.34 12.77 -29.42
N SER A 272 24.41 13.02 -30.73
CA SER A 272 23.29 13.54 -31.53
C SER A 272 22.27 12.43 -31.89
N THR A 273 21.97 11.57 -30.92
CA THR A 273 21.21 10.33 -31.07
C THR A 273 19.73 10.57 -30.78
N GLN A 274 19.04 11.24 -31.72
CA GLN A 274 17.57 11.31 -31.87
C GLN A 274 16.74 11.44 -30.58
N ILE A 275 16.16 12.63 -30.35
CA ILE A 275 14.84 12.67 -29.69
C ILE A 275 13.87 11.92 -30.62
N GLN A 276 13.60 10.65 -30.33
CA GLN A 276 12.39 10.03 -30.83
C GLN A 276 11.19 10.78 -30.24
N GLY A 277 10.14 10.96 -31.02
CA GLY A 277 8.84 11.37 -30.47
C GLY A 277 8.33 10.35 -29.45
N PRO A 278 7.22 10.63 -28.76
CA PRO A 278 6.65 9.71 -27.76
C PRO A 278 6.61 8.28 -28.34
N PRO A 279 7.12 7.27 -27.60
CA PRO A 279 7.28 5.93 -28.12
C PRO A 279 5.94 5.44 -28.64
N SER A 280 5.91 4.96 -29.89
CA SER A 280 4.68 4.55 -30.56
C SER A 280 3.92 3.59 -29.65
N ALA A 281 2.67 3.96 -29.34
CA ALA A 281 1.88 3.27 -28.34
C ALA A 281 1.84 1.76 -28.61
N SER A 282 1.92 0.96 -27.55
CA SER A 282 1.45 -0.42 -27.58
C SER A 282 0.05 -0.44 -28.20
N ASP A 283 -0.24 -1.44 -29.04
CA ASP A 283 -1.46 -1.56 -29.84
C ASP A 283 -2.67 -2.00 -28.98
N THR A 284 -2.84 -1.29 -27.86
CA THR A 284 -3.70 -1.56 -26.71
C THR A 284 -4.00 -0.22 -26.04
N LEU A 285 -5.24 0.24 -26.14
CA LEU A 285 -5.71 1.45 -25.46
C LEU A 285 -5.64 1.28 -23.92
N PRO A 286 -5.49 2.37 -23.14
CA PRO A 286 -5.55 2.31 -21.68
C PRO A 286 -6.93 1.85 -21.19
N THR A 287 -6.95 1.21 -20.03
CA THR A 287 -8.14 0.57 -19.45
C THR A 287 -8.74 1.41 -18.32
N VAL A 288 -9.98 1.87 -18.49
CA VAL A 288 -10.77 2.63 -17.51
C VAL A 288 -11.43 1.68 -16.49
N ARG A 289 -11.45 2.10 -15.22
CA ARG A 289 -12.17 1.49 -14.09
C ARG A 289 -12.99 2.54 -13.34
N ILE A 290 -14.01 2.13 -12.59
CA ILE A 290 -14.76 2.96 -11.62
C ILE A 290 -15.15 2.07 -10.43
N ASN A 291 -15.16 2.64 -9.22
CA ASN A 291 -15.46 1.92 -7.97
C ASN A 291 -16.86 2.25 -7.43
N ASP A 292 -17.47 1.29 -6.74
CA ASP A 292 -18.65 1.50 -5.89
C ASP A 292 -18.33 2.38 -4.67
N VAL A 293 -19.37 2.95 -4.06
CA VAL A 293 -19.30 3.89 -2.93
C VAL A 293 -20.40 3.57 -1.90
N ALA A 294 -20.15 3.86 -0.63
CA ALA A 294 -21.20 3.96 0.40
C ALA A 294 -21.07 5.31 1.11
N VAL A 295 -22.20 5.94 1.45
CA VAL A 295 -22.29 7.26 2.08
C VAL A 295 -23.44 7.26 3.08
N ILE A 296 -23.19 7.76 4.29
CA ILE A 296 -24.24 8.03 5.27
C ILE A 296 -24.88 9.38 4.92
N GLU A 297 -26.21 9.45 4.85
CA GLU A 297 -26.90 10.66 4.36
C GLU A 297 -26.89 11.82 5.37
N GLY A 298 -27.08 11.51 6.64
CA GLY A 298 -26.91 12.45 7.74
C GLY A 298 -28.06 13.44 7.94
N ASN A 299 -28.13 13.97 9.15
CA ASN A 299 -29.35 14.60 9.68
C ASN A 299 -29.79 15.99 9.11
N SER A 300 -29.23 16.48 7.97
CA SER A 300 -29.70 17.68 7.20
C SER A 300 -28.72 18.27 6.16
N SER A 301 -27.56 17.66 5.89
CA SER A 301 -26.59 18.15 4.88
C SER A 301 -26.70 17.42 3.54
N SER A 302 -26.19 18.04 2.48
CA SER A 302 -26.11 17.43 1.14
C SER A 302 -24.69 16.93 0.89
N ASP A 303 -24.38 15.73 1.39
CA ASP A 303 -23.01 15.23 1.39
C ASP A 303 -22.61 14.65 0.01
N PRO A 304 -21.38 14.88 -0.47
CA PRO A 304 -21.03 14.60 -1.86
C PRO A 304 -20.54 13.15 -2.06
N GLY A 305 -21.32 12.35 -2.79
CA GLY A 305 -20.85 11.07 -3.32
C GLY A 305 -19.65 11.27 -4.26
N HIS A 306 -18.55 10.56 -4.00
CA HIS A 306 -17.26 10.76 -4.66
C HIS A 306 -16.76 9.49 -5.35
N PHE A 307 -17.19 9.29 -6.60
CA PHE A 307 -16.74 8.19 -7.44
C PHE A 307 -15.36 8.47 -8.03
N LEU A 308 -14.42 7.53 -7.86
CA LEU A 308 -13.10 7.60 -8.49
C LEU A 308 -13.07 6.77 -9.77
N ILE A 309 -12.63 7.40 -10.85
CA ILE A 309 -12.39 6.77 -12.16
C ILE A 309 -10.87 6.69 -12.35
N THR A 310 -10.34 5.52 -12.69
CA THR A 310 -8.90 5.28 -12.83
C THR A 310 -8.53 4.64 -14.16
N LEU A 311 -7.26 4.77 -14.55
CA LEU A 311 -6.63 4.11 -15.69
C LEU A 311 -5.56 3.11 -15.21
N ASP A 312 -5.22 2.13 -16.06
CA ASP A 312 -4.09 1.22 -15.83
C ASP A 312 -2.71 1.84 -16.17
N ARG A 313 -2.68 3.06 -16.73
CA ARG A 313 -1.50 3.82 -17.16
C ARG A 313 -1.88 5.28 -17.49
N PRO A 314 -0.93 6.22 -17.61
CA PRO A 314 -1.24 7.60 -17.97
C PRO A 314 -1.94 7.70 -19.33
N ALA A 315 -2.92 8.60 -19.44
CA ALA A 315 -3.66 8.86 -20.66
C ALA A 315 -2.71 9.31 -21.80
N PRO A 316 -2.55 8.55 -22.90
CA PRO A 316 -1.60 8.86 -23.98
C PRO A 316 -2.11 9.95 -24.94
N ALA A 317 -3.38 10.32 -24.79
CA ALA A 317 -4.07 11.47 -25.37
C ALA A 317 -5.24 11.79 -24.42
N SER A 318 -5.96 12.90 -24.62
CA SER A 318 -7.15 13.18 -23.80
C SER A 318 -8.26 12.14 -24.07
N ILE A 319 -8.72 11.50 -23.00
CA ILE A 319 -9.78 10.48 -23.00
C ILE A 319 -11.08 11.16 -22.60
N THR A 320 -12.14 10.95 -23.37
CA THR A 320 -13.48 11.49 -23.08
C THR A 320 -14.50 10.37 -22.92
N MET A 321 -15.46 10.57 -22.01
CA MET A 321 -16.57 9.65 -21.77
C MET A 321 -17.79 10.44 -21.31
N GLN A 322 -19.00 9.91 -21.46
CA GLN A 322 -20.21 10.45 -20.84
C GLN A 322 -20.45 9.75 -19.51
N TYR A 323 -21.06 10.45 -18.55
CA TYR A 323 -21.64 9.85 -17.35
C TYR A 323 -23.15 10.14 -17.26
N THR A 324 -23.89 9.28 -16.57
CA THR A 324 -25.29 9.49 -16.15
C THR A 324 -25.50 8.88 -14.77
N VAL A 325 -26.20 9.61 -13.89
CA VAL A 325 -26.54 9.19 -12.52
C VAL A 325 -28.00 8.78 -12.49
N ILE A 326 -28.24 7.50 -12.19
CA ILE A 326 -29.56 6.84 -12.25
C ILE A 326 -29.95 6.42 -10.83
N GLY A 327 -31.06 6.93 -10.31
CA GLY A 327 -31.64 6.49 -9.04
C GLY A 327 -32.00 5.01 -9.04
N GLY A 328 -31.89 4.33 -7.90
CA GLY A 328 -32.10 2.88 -7.75
C GLY A 328 -33.32 2.57 -6.88
N SER A 329 -33.08 2.37 -5.59
CA SER A 329 -34.10 2.50 -4.54
C SER A 329 -34.23 3.93 -4.01
N ALA A 330 -33.18 4.75 -4.15
CA ALA A 330 -33.21 6.19 -3.90
C ALA A 330 -34.07 6.94 -4.93
N ASP A 331 -34.90 7.87 -4.46
CA ASP A 331 -35.93 8.58 -5.24
C ASP A 331 -35.58 10.08 -5.41
N GLU A 332 -35.57 10.54 -6.66
CA GLU A 332 -35.41 11.95 -7.03
C GLU A 332 -36.53 12.83 -6.41
N GLY A 333 -37.71 12.23 -6.17
CA GLY A 333 -38.93 12.93 -5.75
C GLY A 333 -39.06 13.23 -4.26
N SER A 334 -38.41 12.46 -3.38
CA SER A 334 -38.16 12.84 -1.97
C SER A 334 -36.94 13.75 -1.89
N GLY A 335 -35.94 13.48 -2.72
CA GLY A 335 -34.72 14.27 -2.83
C GLY A 335 -33.60 13.69 -2.00
N ASP A 336 -33.26 12.43 -2.26
CA ASP A 336 -32.24 11.64 -1.55
C ASP A 336 -30.87 11.72 -2.29
N TYR A 337 -30.92 11.94 -3.60
CA TYR A 337 -29.78 12.25 -4.47
C TYR A 337 -30.20 13.23 -5.58
N PHE A 338 -29.23 13.84 -6.27
CA PHE A 338 -29.49 14.71 -7.42
C PHE A 338 -29.09 14.03 -8.75
N PRO A 339 -30.03 13.80 -9.69
CA PRO A 339 -29.72 13.20 -10.99
C PRO A 339 -28.89 14.16 -11.84
N SER A 340 -27.89 13.62 -12.53
CA SER A 340 -27.00 14.41 -13.37
C SER A 340 -26.41 13.59 -14.51
N ARG A 341 -26.05 14.28 -15.60
CA ARG A 341 -25.37 13.68 -16.75
C ARG A 341 -24.50 14.71 -17.44
N GLY A 342 -23.42 14.27 -18.08
CA GLY A 342 -22.51 15.15 -18.79
C GLY A 342 -21.23 14.46 -19.25
N THR A 343 -20.29 15.24 -19.77
CA THR A 343 -19.03 14.73 -20.32
C THR A 343 -17.90 14.86 -19.32
N LEU A 344 -17.14 13.79 -19.14
CA LEU A 344 -15.90 13.73 -18.39
C LEU A 344 -14.71 13.66 -19.34
N THR A 345 -13.58 14.24 -18.91
CA THR A 345 -12.34 14.26 -19.69
C THR A 345 -11.15 14.01 -18.77
N ILE A 346 -10.48 12.87 -18.96
CA ILE A 346 -9.14 12.62 -18.39
C ILE A 346 -8.15 13.22 -19.39
N ARG A 347 -7.36 14.22 -18.98
CA ARG A 347 -6.40 14.87 -19.89
C ARG A 347 -5.18 13.98 -20.11
N GLU A 348 -4.49 14.22 -21.22
CA GLU A 348 -3.19 13.61 -21.52
C GLU A 348 -2.24 13.72 -20.30
N GLY A 349 -1.61 12.60 -19.94
CA GLY A 349 -0.73 12.48 -18.78
C GLY A 349 -1.43 12.26 -17.42
N GLN A 350 -2.77 12.30 -17.33
CA GLN A 350 -3.49 11.96 -16.09
C GLN A 350 -3.81 10.46 -16.02
N GLU A 351 -3.87 9.90 -14.80
CA GLU A 351 -4.24 8.50 -14.53
C GLU A 351 -5.63 8.34 -13.90
N SER A 352 -6.26 9.42 -13.41
CA SER A 352 -7.54 9.34 -12.71
C SER A 352 -8.37 10.62 -12.79
N LEU A 353 -9.67 10.51 -12.46
CA LEU A 353 -10.62 11.61 -12.38
C LEU A 353 -11.69 11.32 -11.31
N ARG A 354 -11.98 12.29 -10.44
CA ARG A 354 -13.07 12.19 -9.45
C ARG A 354 -14.36 12.77 -10.03
N LEU A 355 -15.41 11.97 -10.13
CA LEU A 355 -16.78 12.43 -10.34
C LEU A 355 -17.40 12.79 -8.98
N THR A 356 -18.32 13.75 -8.95
CA THR A 356 -19.05 14.15 -7.75
C THR A 356 -20.55 14.17 -8.01
N THR A 357 -21.32 13.52 -7.16
CA THR A 357 -22.78 13.52 -7.14
C THR A 357 -23.25 14.13 -5.81
N SER A 358 -24.42 14.77 -5.78
CA SER A 358 -25.02 15.21 -4.51
C SER A 358 -25.92 14.12 -3.96
N ILE A 359 -25.69 13.74 -2.71
CA ILE A 359 -26.62 13.01 -1.84
C ILE A 359 -27.25 14.05 -0.90
N TYR A 360 -28.38 13.74 -0.29
CA TYR A 360 -29.15 14.63 0.60
C TYR A 360 -29.67 13.80 1.77
N GLY A 361 -29.35 14.19 2.99
CA GLY A 361 -29.98 13.60 4.18
C GLY A 361 -31.07 14.48 4.79
N ASP A 362 -32.09 13.84 5.35
CA ASP A 362 -33.18 14.51 6.10
C ASP A 362 -33.22 14.11 7.60
N VAL A 363 -34.37 13.74 8.16
CA VAL A 363 -34.56 13.29 9.56
C VAL A 363 -35.65 12.21 9.69
N GLU A 364 -35.94 11.49 8.60
CA GLU A 364 -36.93 10.41 8.55
C GLU A 364 -36.22 9.05 8.48
N ILE A 365 -36.50 8.16 9.44
CA ILE A 365 -35.99 6.78 9.43
C ILE A 365 -36.54 6.05 8.19
N GLU A 366 -35.66 5.77 7.23
CA GLU A 366 -35.99 5.08 5.99
C GLU A 366 -35.27 3.72 5.94
N GLY A 367 -34.11 3.62 5.29
CA GLY A 367 -33.26 2.42 5.27
C GLY A 367 -32.48 2.27 3.97
N ASP A 368 -31.39 1.49 4.01
CA ASP A 368 -30.33 1.44 2.97
C ASP A 368 -30.85 1.56 1.52
N GLU A 369 -30.66 2.73 0.93
CA GLU A 369 -31.08 3.07 -0.43
C GLU A 369 -29.90 3.10 -1.39
N GLN A 370 -30.15 3.02 -2.70
CA GLN A 370 -29.10 2.99 -3.71
C GLN A 370 -29.42 3.84 -4.94
N PHE A 371 -28.37 4.38 -5.54
CA PHE A 371 -28.36 4.88 -6.93
C PHE A 371 -27.09 4.38 -7.63
N SER A 372 -26.95 4.65 -8.93
CA SER A 372 -25.77 4.23 -9.71
C SER A 372 -25.26 5.30 -10.66
N VAL A 373 -23.97 5.22 -10.99
CA VAL A 373 -23.30 5.99 -12.02
C VAL A 373 -22.97 5.06 -13.17
N VAL A 374 -23.36 5.43 -14.39
CA VAL A 374 -23.00 4.72 -15.62
C VAL A 374 -22.01 5.56 -16.43
N LEU A 375 -20.90 4.96 -16.84
CA LEU A 375 -19.91 5.52 -17.76
C LEU A 375 -20.07 4.92 -19.16
N SER A 376 -19.99 5.75 -20.20
CA SER A 376 -20.23 5.33 -21.59
C SER A 376 -19.52 6.20 -22.63
N SER A 377 -19.73 5.90 -23.92
CA SER A 377 -19.29 6.73 -25.06
C SER A 377 -17.79 7.08 -25.00
N LEU A 378 -16.99 6.10 -24.57
CA LEU A 378 -15.57 6.23 -24.31
C LEU A 378 -14.78 6.42 -25.61
N ARG A 379 -13.80 7.34 -25.59
CA ARG A 379 -12.87 7.58 -26.71
C ARG A 379 -11.43 7.64 -26.19
N ASN A 380 -10.50 7.10 -26.98
CA ASN A 380 -9.06 6.97 -26.68
C ASN A 380 -8.69 6.01 -25.52
N ALA A 381 -9.65 5.19 -25.07
CA ALA A 381 -9.49 4.18 -24.02
C ALA A 381 -10.45 2.99 -24.25
N VAL A 382 -10.29 1.91 -23.50
CA VAL A 382 -11.29 0.83 -23.32
C VAL A 382 -11.77 0.79 -21.88
N PHE A 383 -12.95 0.25 -21.60
CA PHE A 383 -13.35 -0.08 -20.23
C PHE A 383 -12.78 -1.44 -19.80
N GLU A 384 -12.70 -1.68 -18.49
CA GLU A 384 -12.30 -2.98 -17.95
C GLU A 384 -13.11 -4.15 -18.54
N ASN A 385 -12.44 -5.29 -18.72
CA ASN A 385 -12.95 -6.49 -19.39
C ASN A 385 -13.45 -6.26 -20.83
N ASN A 386 -13.08 -5.14 -21.46
CA ASN A 386 -13.62 -4.70 -22.75
C ASN A 386 -15.15 -4.51 -22.74
N ALA A 387 -15.71 -4.18 -21.57
CA ALA A 387 -17.13 -3.87 -21.43
C ALA A 387 -17.54 -2.65 -22.27
N PRO A 388 -18.79 -2.55 -22.75
CA PRO A 388 -19.23 -1.41 -23.55
C PRO A 388 -19.65 -0.18 -22.69
N LEU A 389 -19.90 -0.41 -21.41
CA LEU A 389 -20.12 0.59 -20.36
C LEU A 389 -19.52 0.07 -19.05
N LEU A 390 -19.34 0.95 -18.07
CA LEU A 390 -19.17 0.55 -16.67
C LEU A 390 -20.30 1.14 -15.84
N GLN A 391 -20.67 0.45 -14.76
CA GLN A 391 -21.63 0.92 -13.76
C GLN A 391 -20.98 0.76 -12.39
N ALA A 392 -21.20 1.75 -11.52
CA ALA A 392 -20.85 1.70 -10.11
C ALA A 392 -22.06 2.14 -9.27
N PHE A 393 -22.24 1.57 -8.09
CA PHE A 393 -23.31 1.87 -7.17
C PHE A 393 -22.85 2.84 -6.08
N ALA A 394 -23.75 3.72 -5.65
CA ALA A 394 -23.66 4.38 -4.35
C ALA A 394 -24.77 3.85 -3.45
N THR A 395 -24.41 3.38 -2.27
CA THR A 395 -25.36 3.07 -1.20
C THR A 395 -25.47 4.25 -0.26
N ILE A 396 -26.70 4.71 -0.05
CA ILE A 396 -27.13 5.69 0.93
C ILE A 396 -27.49 4.93 2.22
N LEU A 397 -26.95 5.34 3.36
CA LEU A 397 -27.16 4.69 4.66
C LEU A 397 -27.85 5.64 5.64
N ASP A 398 -28.95 5.18 6.25
CA ASP A 398 -29.78 5.88 7.26
C ASP A 398 -29.06 5.93 8.62
N ASP A 399 -28.99 7.12 9.25
CA ASP A 399 -28.41 7.34 10.59
C ASP A 399 -29.41 7.66 11.72
N ASP A 400 -30.71 7.71 11.44
CA ASP A 400 -31.76 8.03 12.43
C ASP A 400 -32.24 6.82 13.27
N GLY A 401 -31.75 5.61 12.97
CA GLY A 401 -32.11 4.32 13.58
C GLY A 401 -31.75 4.14 15.07
N GLY A 402 -32.34 4.94 15.97
CA GLY A 402 -32.01 4.98 17.40
C GLY A 402 -32.21 3.67 18.20
N PRO A 403 -31.38 3.41 19.25
CA PRO A 403 -31.27 2.09 19.88
C PRO A 403 -32.42 1.71 20.83
N ILE A 404 -32.94 0.48 20.65
CA ILE A 404 -34.00 -0.12 21.49
C ILE A 404 -33.41 -0.66 22.81
N SER A 405 -33.95 -0.28 23.97
CA SER A 405 -33.44 -0.74 25.27
C SER A 405 -34.51 -1.09 26.32
N GLY A 406 -34.27 -2.20 27.04
CA GLY A 406 -34.76 -2.43 28.41
C GLY A 406 -36.16 -3.09 28.60
N PRO A 407 -36.26 -4.21 29.35
CA PRO A 407 -37.54 -4.83 29.67
C PRO A 407 -38.14 -4.33 31.01
N ALA A 408 -38.95 -3.25 31.01
CA ALA A 408 -40.06 -3.02 31.97
C ALA A 408 -40.83 -1.69 31.74
N GLY A 409 -41.64 -1.58 30.68
CA GLY A 409 -42.45 -0.36 30.45
C GLY A 409 -43.60 -0.55 29.46
N ILE A 410 -44.78 -0.91 29.94
CA ILE A 410 -45.96 -1.14 29.09
C ILE A 410 -46.52 0.15 28.47
N GLY A 411 -46.56 0.21 27.13
CA GLY A 411 -47.34 1.17 26.34
C GLY A 411 -47.90 0.47 25.10
N GLU A 412 -49.20 0.61 24.84
CA GLU A 412 -49.85 -0.03 23.67
C GLU A 412 -49.73 0.82 22.39
N PRO A 413 -49.79 0.22 21.20
CA PRO A 413 -49.37 0.86 19.95
C PRO A 413 -50.42 1.78 19.31
N GLY A 414 -49.97 2.94 18.84
CA GLY A 414 -50.66 3.76 17.83
C GLY A 414 -49.61 4.58 17.06
N ARG A 415 -49.38 4.33 15.77
CA ARG A 415 -50.23 4.64 14.59
C ARG A 415 -50.22 6.12 14.20
N GLY A 416 -49.61 6.40 13.05
CA GLY A 416 -49.67 7.67 12.32
C GLY A 416 -48.28 8.30 12.19
N ILE A 417 -47.71 8.43 11.00
CA ILE A 417 -48.23 8.15 9.64
C ILE A 417 -47.06 7.69 8.75
N ALA A 418 -47.27 6.64 7.97
CA ALA A 418 -46.32 6.26 6.93
C ALA A 418 -46.43 7.25 5.75
N LYS A 419 -45.27 7.75 5.29
CA LYS A 419 -45.05 8.32 3.95
C LYS A 419 -45.55 7.30 2.91
N PRO A 420 -46.16 7.71 1.79
CA PRO A 420 -46.46 6.75 0.71
C PRO A 420 -45.14 6.12 0.24
N PRO A 421 -45.13 4.84 -0.18
CA PRO A 421 -43.90 4.21 -0.62
C PRO A 421 -43.28 4.99 -1.79
N LYS A 422 -41.98 5.31 -1.66
CA LYS A 422 -41.12 5.75 -2.77
C LYS A 422 -41.18 4.74 -3.92
N SER A 423 -40.82 5.15 -5.13
CA SER A 423 -41.17 4.40 -6.34
C SER A 423 -40.36 3.09 -6.51
N THR A 424 -40.88 1.97 -5.98
CA THR A 424 -40.39 0.61 -6.26
C THR A 424 -40.57 0.16 -7.72
N THR A 425 -40.88 1.07 -8.65
CA THR A 425 -41.04 0.77 -10.07
C THR A 425 -39.69 0.92 -10.75
N VAL A 426 -39.19 -0.14 -11.37
CA VAL A 426 -37.94 -0.08 -12.15
C VAL A 426 -38.03 1.04 -13.19
N GLN A 427 -37.10 1.99 -13.13
CA GLN A 427 -36.94 3.02 -14.14
C GLN A 427 -35.93 2.54 -15.17
N ILE A 428 -36.25 2.74 -16.44
CA ILE A 428 -35.35 2.60 -17.58
C ILE A 428 -34.84 3.99 -17.95
N GLU A 429 -33.53 4.11 -18.09
CA GLU A 429 -32.88 5.24 -18.75
C GLU A 429 -32.15 4.78 -20.01
N THR A 430 -31.87 5.74 -20.89
CA THR A 430 -31.10 5.54 -22.13
C THR A 430 -29.83 6.33 -22.07
N VAL A 431 -28.72 5.66 -22.35
CA VAL A 431 -27.40 6.29 -22.41
C VAL A 431 -27.14 6.71 -23.85
N ASP A 432 -27.11 8.02 -24.09
CA ASP A 432 -26.88 8.61 -25.43
C ASP A 432 -25.48 8.25 -25.97
N THR A 433 -25.39 7.87 -27.24
CA THR A 433 -24.14 7.41 -27.87
C THR A 433 -23.90 8.05 -29.24
N GLY A 434 -22.65 8.41 -29.53
CA GLY A 434 -22.28 9.05 -30.80
C GLY A 434 -21.11 8.37 -31.51
N LEU A 435 -21.33 8.00 -32.76
CA LEU A 435 -20.41 7.26 -33.65
C LEU A 435 -19.89 8.21 -34.75
N ILE A 436 -18.63 8.08 -35.16
CA ILE A 436 -18.12 8.76 -36.37
C ILE A 436 -18.34 7.83 -37.57
N GLU A 437 -18.86 8.34 -38.68
CA GLU A 437 -19.02 7.53 -39.89
C GLU A 437 -17.68 7.22 -40.55
N GLY A 438 -17.48 5.96 -40.95
CA GLY A 438 -16.30 5.50 -41.68
C GLY A 438 -16.55 5.45 -43.19
N ASN A 439 -15.53 5.78 -44.01
CA ASN A 439 -15.69 5.96 -45.46
C ASN A 439 -15.88 4.67 -46.29
N GLY A 440 -16.60 3.68 -45.78
CA GLY A 440 -16.93 2.45 -46.50
C GLY A 440 -17.36 1.29 -45.60
N SER A 441 -18.59 0.81 -45.83
CA SER A 441 -19.26 -0.30 -45.13
C SER A 441 -19.77 0.01 -43.71
N SER A 442 -20.75 -0.77 -43.26
CA SER A 442 -21.63 -0.41 -42.15
C SER A 442 -21.05 -0.72 -40.76
N ASP A 443 -20.79 0.33 -39.97
CA ASP A 443 -20.45 0.22 -38.55
C ASP A 443 -21.69 0.06 -37.65
N ARG A 444 -21.50 -0.11 -36.34
CA ARG A 444 -22.58 -0.40 -35.36
C ARG A 444 -22.63 0.63 -34.23
N ALA A 445 -23.57 1.57 -34.33
CA ALA A 445 -23.97 2.37 -33.18
C ALA A 445 -24.68 1.47 -32.15
N SER A 446 -24.44 1.67 -30.85
CA SER A 446 -24.85 0.74 -29.81
C SER A 446 -25.43 1.50 -28.63
N VAL A 447 -26.76 1.60 -28.56
CA VAL A 447 -27.47 2.30 -27.47
C VAL A 447 -27.67 1.35 -26.31
N PHE A 448 -27.39 1.81 -25.09
CA PHE A 448 -27.62 1.04 -23.87
C PHE A 448 -28.85 1.55 -23.14
N LEU A 449 -29.79 0.64 -22.95
CA LEU A 449 -30.83 0.80 -21.93
C LEU A 449 -30.24 0.33 -20.61
N VAL A 450 -30.35 1.14 -19.56
CA VAL A 450 -29.90 0.78 -18.21
C VAL A 450 -31.07 0.96 -17.24
N LEU A 451 -31.15 0.05 -16.27
CA LEU A 451 -32.16 0.04 -15.25
C LEU A 451 -31.65 0.65 -13.94
N SER A 452 -32.56 1.30 -13.22
CA SER A 452 -32.37 1.72 -11.82
C SER A 452 -31.91 0.59 -10.90
N GLN A 453 -32.41 -0.63 -11.15
CA GLN A 453 -32.15 -1.84 -10.38
C GLN A 453 -32.22 -3.06 -11.31
N PRO A 454 -31.59 -4.21 -10.98
CA PRO A 454 -31.57 -5.38 -11.87
C PRO A 454 -32.99 -5.84 -12.24
N ALA A 455 -33.17 -6.28 -13.49
CA ALA A 455 -34.47 -6.68 -14.01
C ALA A 455 -35.11 -7.80 -13.17
N THR A 456 -36.17 -7.49 -12.41
CA THR A 456 -36.85 -8.48 -11.55
C THR A 456 -37.65 -9.52 -12.34
N SER A 457 -37.91 -9.23 -13.61
CA SER A 457 -38.43 -10.13 -14.64
C SER A 457 -37.90 -9.64 -16.01
N ASP A 458 -38.09 -10.40 -17.09
CA ASP A 458 -37.69 -9.98 -18.44
C ASP A 458 -38.38 -8.67 -18.86
N ILE A 459 -37.66 -7.55 -18.76
CA ILE A 459 -38.14 -6.23 -19.16
C ILE A 459 -38.02 -6.14 -20.68
N THR A 460 -39.12 -6.50 -21.36
CA THR A 460 -39.23 -6.33 -22.81
C THR A 460 -39.66 -4.90 -23.11
N ILE A 461 -38.93 -4.25 -24.02
CA ILE A 461 -39.15 -2.87 -24.43
C ILE A 461 -39.19 -2.87 -25.96
N ARG A 462 -40.19 -2.26 -26.59
CA ARG A 462 -40.16 -2.05 -28.03
C ARG A 462 -39.20 -0.92 -28.34
N PHE A 463 -38.33 -1.12 -29.31
CA PHE A 463 -37.58 -0.03 -29.92
C PHE A 463 -37.98 0.12 -31.39
N ALA A 464 -37.92 1.35 -31.89
CA ALA A 464 -37.92 1.66 -33.30
C ALA A 464 -36.97 2.83 -33.56
N THR A 465 -36.15 2.71 -34.60
CA THR A 465 -35.44 3.86 -35.16
C THR A 465 -36.46 4.86 -35.71
N VAL A 466 -36.35 6.12 -35.28
CA VAL A 466 -37.14 7.25 -35.75
C VAL A 466 -36.19 8.23 -36.42
N GLU A 467 -36.49 8.56 -37.67
CA GLU A 467 -35.73 9.50 -38.50
C GLU A 467 -35.68 10.88 -37.83
N GLY A 468 -34.50 11.50 -37.80
CA GLY A 468 -34.24 12.78 -37.15
C GLY A 468 -33.76 13.81 -38.17
N THR A 469 -32.46 14.13 -38.15
CA THR A 469 -31.78 14.58 -39.37
C THR A 469 -31.49 13.37 -40.27
N ALA A 470 -31.01 12.26 -39.69
CA ALA A 470 -30.71 11.01 -40.39
C ALA A 470 -31.98 10.22 -40.74
N THR A 471 -31.92 9.55 -41.89
CA THR A 471 -32.98 8.87 -42.62
C THR A 471 -32.78 7.36 -42.72
N ALA A 472 -33.88 6.63 -42.91
CA ALA A 472 -33.85 5.18 -42.91
C ALA A 472 -33.51 4.56 -44.28
N ARG A 473 -32.39 3.82 -44.32
CA ARG A 473 -31.79 3.06 -45.45
C ARG A 473 -30.80 3.81 -46.32
N GLU A 474 -30.60 5.10 -46.11
CA GLU A 474 -29.52 5.86 -46.74
C GLU A 474 -28.37 5.91 -45.72
N ASP A 475 -28.65 6.35 -44.48
CA ASP A 475 -27.60 6.68 -43.49
C ASP A 475 -27.53 5.64 -42.34
N TYR A 476 -28.62 4.92 -42.06
CA TYR A 476 -28.61 3.72 -41.22
C TYR A 476 -29.64 2.66 -41.63
N PHE A 477 -29.45 1.41 -41.21
CA PHE A 477 -30.43 0.33 -41.37
C PHE A 477 -31.60 0.51 -40.38
N PRO A 478 -32.85 0.76 -40.82
CA PRO A 478 -33.97 0.89 -39.91
C PRO A 478 -34.26 -0.42 -39.20
N ALA A 479 -34.21 -0.36 -37.86
CA ALA A 479 -34.49 -1.48 -36.99
C ALA A 479 -35.67 -1.14 -36.08
N ALA A 480 -36.64 -2.05 -36.02
CA ALA A 480 -37.72 -2.02 -35.05
C ALA A 480 -37.93 -3.44 -34.53
N GLY A 481 -38.07 -3.57 -33.22
CA GLY A 481 -38.08 -4.87 -32.56
C GLY A 481 -38.40 -4.77 -31.08
N THR A 482 -38.14 -5.85 -30.36
CA THR A 482 -38.16 -5.90 -28.89
C THR A 482 -36.76 -6.21 -28.41
N VAL A 483 -36.22 -5.32 -27.59
CA VAL A 483 -35.05 -5.63 -26.76
C VAL A 483 -35.57 -6.15 -25.42
N THR A 484 -34.87 -7.13 -24.86
CA THR A 484 -35.20 -7.72 -23.57
C THR A 484 -34.01 -7.53 -22.64
N ILE A 485 -34.20 -6.79 -21.56
CA ILE A 485 -33.28 -6.81 -20.43
C ILE A 485 -33.73 -8.01 -19.59
N ALA A 486 -33.02 -9.13 -19.75
CA ALA A 486 -33.40 -10.40 -19.15
C ALA A 486 -33.32 -10.37 -17.61
N LYS A 487 -34.14 -11.18 -16.93
CA LYS A 487 -34.17 -11.32 -15.46
C LYS A 487 -32.75 -11.38 -14.87
N GLY A 488 -32.44 -10.46 -13.96
CA GLY A 488 -31.12 -10.30 -13.31
C GLY A 488 -30.11 -9.40 -14.04
N LEU A 489 -30.36 -8.97 -15.28
CA LEU A 489 -29.50 -8.01 -15.98
C LEU A 489 -29.89 -6.56 -15.64
N LEU A 490 -28.88 -5.69 -15.57
CA LEU A 490 -29.04 -4.24 -15.35
C LEU A 490 -29.17 -3.44 -16.65
N SER A 491 -28.78 -4.01 -17.79
CA SER A 491 -28.79 -3.31 -19.08
C SER A 491 -28.98 -4.26 -20.27
N ALA A 492 -29.35 -3.70 -21.41
CA ALA A 492 -29.29 -4.36 -22.70
C ALA A 492 -28.84 -3.41 -23.80
N GLU A 493 -28.04 -3.93 -24.73
CA GLU A 493 -27.62 -3.23 -25.94
C GLU A 493 -28.69 -3.31 -27.03
N VAL A 494 -28.96 -2.18 -27.69
CA VAL A 494 -29.57 -2.16 -29.02
C VAL A 494 -28.55 -1.66 -30.04
N GLY A 495 -27.95 -2.61 -30.76
CA GLY A 495 -27.07 -2.34 -31.90
C GLY A 495 -27.87 -1.96 -33.14
N ILE A 496 -27.55 -0.81 -33.73
CA ILE A 496 -28.06 -0.30 -35.00
C ILE A 496 -26.90 -0.21 -35.99
N SER A 497 -27.03 -0.83 -37.16
CA SER A 497 -26.04 -0.66 -38.23
C SER A 497 -26.22 0.70 -38.89
N VAL A 498 -25.22 1.56 -38.78
CA VAL A 498 -25.06 2.81 -39.54
C VAL A 498 -24.43 2.46 -40.88
N TYR A 499 -24.59 3.26 -41.93
CA TYR A 499 -23.86 3.08 -43.18
C TYR A 499 -22.44 3.68 -43.07
N GLY A 500 -21.83 3.99 -44.22
CA GLY A 500 -20.40 4.29 -44.32
C GLY A 500 -20.04 4.65 -45.76
N ASP A 501 -20.00 5.95 -46.06
CA ASP A 501 -20.02 6.51 -47.41
C ASP A 501 -19.02 7.72 -47.54
N VAL A 502 -19.15 8.56 -48.56
CA VAL A 502 -18.26 9.70 -48.90
C VAL A 502 -19.03 10.95 -49.37
N ALA A 503 -20.30 11.06 -48.98
CA ALA A 503 -21.16 12.22 -49.18
C ALA A 503 -20.83 13.35 -48.19
N ILE A 504 -21.61 14.42 -48.25
CA ILE A 504 -21.44 15.67 -47.50
C ILE A 504 -22.76 15.86 -46.76
N GLU A 505 -22.82 15.38 -45.51
CA GLU A 505 -24.02 15.20 -44.70
C GLU A 505 -23.80 15.69 -43.25
N GLY A 506 -24.85 15.92 -42.45
CA GLY A 506 -24.74 16.73 -41.23
C GLY A 506 -23.95 16.12 -40.06
N ASP A 507 -23.86 16.86 -38.95
CA ASP A 507 -23.93 16.20 -37.63
C ASP A 507 -25.34 15.59 -37.53
N GLU A 508 -25.48 14.40 -38.08
CA GLU A 508 -26.72 13.69 -38.34
C GLU A 508 -27.19 12.98 -37.07
N THR A 509 -28.50 12.91 -36.87
CA THR A 509 -29.10 12.30 -35.67
C THR A 509 -30.30 11.46 -36.05
N PHE A 510 -30.39 10.27 -35.47
CA PHE A 510 -31.66 9.53 -35.41
C PHE A 510 -32.00 9.23 -33.95
N THR A 511 -33.29 9.16 -33.68
CA THR A 511 -33.78 8.84 -32.34
C THR A 511 -34.07 7.35 -32.27
N LEU A 512 -33.46 6.65 -31.33
CA LEU A 512 -33.89 5.30 -30.99
C LEU A 512 -35.02 5.43 -29.96
N ARG A 513 -36.26 5.34 -30.44
CA ARG A 513 -37.46 5.53 -29.62
C ARG A 513 -37.88 4.21 -28.99
N PHE A 514 -37.87 4.20 -27.67
CA PHE A 514 -38.34 3.11 -26.83
C PHE A 514 -39.78 3.34 -26.40
N THR A 515 -40.61 2.31 -26.49
CA THR A 515 -42.07 2.35 -26.22
C THR A 515 -42.52 1.03 -25.60
N GLU A 516 -43.73 1.03 -25.01
CA GLU A 516 -44.33 -0.17 -24.39
C GLU A 516 -43.37 -0.96 -23.47
N PRO A 517 -42.66 -0.32 -22.51
CA PRO A 517 -41.86 -1.04 -21.53
C PRO A 517 -42.77 -1.94 -20.70
N THR A 518 -42.30 -3.16 -20.42
CA THR A 518 -43.01 -4.15 -19.60
C THR A 518 -42.23 -4.41 -18.32
N GLY A 519 -42.90 -4.45 -17.17
CA GLY A 519 -42.25 -4.58 -15.85
C GLY A 519 -41.56 -3.30 -15.33
N ALA A 520 -41.48 -2.24 -16.12
CA ALA A 520 -40.74 -1.01 -15.84
C ALA A 520 -41.45 0.23 -16.43
N LEU A 521 -41.02 1.42 -15.98
CA LEU A 521 -41.36 2.72 -16.56
C LEU A 521 -40.10 3.39 -17.13
N PHE A 522 -40.27 4.48 -17.86
CA PHE A 522 -39.18 5.39 -18.20
C PHE A 522 -39.07 6.47 -17.12
N SER A 523 -37.84 6.90 -16.77
CA SER A 523 -37.54 7.73 -15.57
C SER A 523 -38.37 9.01 -15.37
N ASN A 524 -38.95 9.56 -16.44
CA ASN A 524 -39.79 10.75 -16.45
C ASN A 524 -41.31 10.46 -16.47
N GLY A 525 -41.73 9.21 -16.29
CA GLY A 525 -43.13 8.77 -16.29
C GLY A 525 -43.83 8.85 -17.65
N LEU A 526 -43.12 9.11 -18.74
CA LEU A 526 -43.67 9.16 -20.09
C LEU A 526 -43.92 7.75 -20.66
N SER A 527 -44.76 7.69 -21.70
CA SER A 527 -45.04 6.44 -22.45
C SER A 527 -43.98 6.10 -23.52
N THR A 528 -42.97 6.96 -23.66
CA THR A 528 -41.90 6.87 -24.64
C THR A 528 -40.60 7.44 -24.07
N LEU A 529 -39.47 6.79 -24.30
CA LEU A 529 -38.13 7.30 -24.02
C LEU A 529 -37.32 7.34 -25.31
N ASP A 530 -36.60 8.44 -25.52
CA ASP A 530 -35.92 8.74 -26.77
C ASP A 530 -34.42 8.87 -26.51
N ALA A 531 -33.64 7.88 -26.96
CA ALA A 531 -32.18 8.01 -27.02
C ALA A 531 -31.78 8.74 -28.30
N THR A 532 -30.84 9.68 -28.22
CA THR A 532 -30.28 10.34 -29.40
C THR A 532 -29.01 9.60 -29.82
N VAL A 533 -29.01 9.05 -31.03
CA VAL A 533 -27.79 8.57 -31.69
C VAL A 533 -27.30 9.67 -32.62
N THR A 534 -26.10 10.19 -32.37
CA THR A 534 -25.42 11.10 -33.29
C THR A 534 -24.50 10.30 -34.20
N ILE A 535 -24.76 10.37 -35.50
CA ILE A 535 -23.81 10.03 -36.55
C ILE A 535 -23.04 11.32 -36.82
N PHE A 536 -21.78 11.38 -36.41
CA PHE A 536 -20.89 12.46 -36.82
C PHE A 536 -20.41 12.13 -38.25
N ASP A 537 -21.05 12.71 -39.26
CA ASP A 537 -20.51 12.72 -40.63
C ASP A 537 -19.26 13.62 -40.73
N ASN A 538 -18.67 13.68 -41.93
CA ASN A 538 -17.51 14.47 -42.26
C ASN A 538 -17.72 15.77 -43.12
N ASP A 539 -18.90 16.26 -43.62
CA ASP A 539 -19.00 17.64 -44.29
C ASP A 539 -20.34 18.51 -44.51
N ASP A 540 -21.63 18.13 -44.27
CA ASP A 540 -22.92 18.97 -44.04
C ASP A 540 -24.27 18.79 -44.88
N ALA A 541 -25.36 18.26 -44.24
CA ALA A 541 -26.83 18.65 -44.21
C ALA A 541 -28.09 18.03 -44.99
N GLN A 542 -29.09 17.46 -44.21
CA GLN A 542 -30.58 17.75 -44.13
C GLN A 542 -31.79 17.03 -44.90
N SER A 543 -32.57 16.16 -44.18
CA SER A 543 -34.08 16.06 -43.93
C SER A 543 -35.25 15.93 -44.98
N GLU A 544 -36.28 15.05 -44.74
CA GLU A 544 -37.78 15.18 -45.00
C GLU A 544 -38.61 13.86 -44.74
N ALA A 545 -39.96 13.74 -44.99
CA ALA A 545 -40.82 12.64 -44.43
C ALA A 545 -42.05 11.99 -45.21
N GLY A 546 -42.34 10.68 -45.00
CA GLY A 546 -43.72 10.13 -44.70
C GLY A 546 -44.55 9.11 -45.57
N LYS A 547 -45.29 8.18 -44.88
CA LYS A 547 -46.66 7.56 -45.14
C LYS A 547 -47.01 6.37 -46.13
N ALA A 548 -47.42 5.20 -45.55
CA ALA A 548 -48.82 4.61 -45.48
C ALA A 548 -49.49 3.50 -46.41
N ILE A 549 -50.40 2.69 -45.78
CA ILE A 549 -51.67 1.92 -46.18
C ILE A 549 -51.77 0.51 -46.89
N GLY A 550 -52.25 -0.54 -46.16
CA GLY A 550 -53.42 -1.45 -46.44
C GLY A 550 -53.39 -2.62 -47.50
N PRO A 551 -54.49 -3.44 -47.70
CA PRO A 551 -55.67 -3.77 -46.84
C PRO A 551 -56.37 -5.20 -46.94
N GLN A 552 -57.02 -5.68 -45.85
CA GLN A 552 -58.32 -6.47 -45.75
C GLN A 552 -58.45 -7.93 -46.31
N PHE A 553 -59.26 -8.91 -45.80
CA PHE A 553 -60.40 -9.06 -44.83
C PHE A 553 -60.25 -10.41 -44.01
N ARG A 554 -61.20 -11.15 -43.33
CA ARG A 554 -62.67 -11.14 -43.01
C ARG A 554 -63.03 -12.08 -41.79
N GLU A 555 -64.33 -12.36 -41.50
CA GLU A 555 -64.83 -12.88 -40.18
C GLU A 555 -66.09 -13.82 -40.16
N ALA A 556 -66.25 -14.57 -39.04
CA ALA A 556 -67.49 -14.93 -38.27
C ALA A 556 -67.09 -15.75 -36.99
N PRO A 557 -67.92 -16.00 -35.93
CA PRO A 557 -68.98 -15.22 -35.29
C PRO A 557 -68.42 -14.32 -34.14
N SER A 558 -69.10 -14.15 -32.98
CA SER A 558 -68.87 -13.00 -32.07
C SER A 558 -67.70 -13.06 -31.07
N PHE A 559 -67.33 -14.18 -30.46
CA PHE A 559 -65.94 -14.49 -30.04
C PHE A 559 -65.81 -15.90 -29.44
N GLU A 560 -64.60 -16.47 -29.53
CA GLU A 560 -64.17 -17.67 -28.81
C GLU A 560 -63.19 -17.29 -27.69
N VAL A 561 -62.93 -18.20 -26.74
CA VAL A 561 -61.93 -18.06 -25.66
C VAL A 561 -60.94 -19.21 -25.74
N GLU A 562 -59.67 -18.90 -25.98
CA GLU A 562 -58.55 -19.85 -26.00
C GLU A 562 -57.53 -19.43 -24.94
N ILE A 563 -56.97 -20.37 -24.17
CA ILE A 563 -55.73 -20.11 -23.41
C ILE A 563 -54.56 -20.37 -24.36
N VAL A 564 -53.77 -19.33 -24.63
CA VAL A 564 -52.50 -19.45 -25.37
C VAL A 564 -51.34 -19.04 -24.46
N GLY A 565 -50.21 -19.73 -24.58
CA GLY A 565 -49.05 -19.50 -23.71
C GLY A 565 -48.38 -20.81 -23.29
N THR A 566 -47.45 -20.72 -22.34
CA THR A 566 -46.69 -21.87 -21.84
C THR A 566 -47.34 -22.43 -20.57
N ALA A 567 -47.72 -23.71 -20.57
CA ALA A 567 -48.27 -24.40 -19.40
C ALA A 567 -47.15 -24.88 -18.47
N ALA A 568 -46.35 -23.94 -17.97
CA ALA A 568 -45.29 -24.13 -17.01
C ALA A 568 -45.28 -22.97 -16.00
N GLU A 569 -44.62 -23.19 -14.88
CA GLU A 569 -44.17 -22.17 -13.93
C GLU A 569 -43.36 -21.08 -14.63
N ASP A 570 -43.46 -19.83 -14.15
CA ASP A 570 -43.02 -18.58 -14.82
C ASP A 570 -43.59 -18.36 -16.26
N GLY A 571 -44.30 -19.33 -16.83
CA GLY A 571 -44.90 -19.29 -18.16
C GLY A 571 -46.16 -18.42 -18.22
N THR A 572 -46.13 -17.35 -19.01
CA THR A 572 -47.34 -16.54 -19.20
C THR A 572 -48.42 -17.29 -19.99
N LEU A 573 -49.60 -17.44 -19.38
CA LEU A 573 -50.85 -17.85 -20.02
C LEU A 573 -51.71 -16.63 -20.33
N SER A 574 -52.36 -16.62 -21.50
CA SER A 574 -53.17 -15.50 -22.01
C SER A 574 -54.55 -15.95 -22.46
N ALA A 575 -55.60 -15.30 -21.96
CA ALA A 575 -56.96 -15.44 -22.45
C ALA A 575 -57.13 -14.69 -23.79
N LYS A 576 -57.07 -15.42 -24.90
CA LYS A 576 -57.22 -14.90 -26.25
C LYS A 576 -58.70 -14.89 -26.64
N THR A 577 -59.21 -13.73 -27.03
CA THR A 577 -60.59 -13.50 -27.51
C THR A 577 -60.62 -12.95 -28.93
N THR A 578 -61.69 -13.24 -29.68
CA THR A 578 -61.77 -13.00 -31.13
C THR A 578 -63.05 -12.26 -31.52
N LEU A 579 -63.15 -10.96 -31.23
CA LEU A 579 -64.31 -10.13 -31.56
C LEU A 579 -64.38 -9.75 -33.06
N PRO A 580 -65.59 -9.63 -33.64
CA PRO A 580 -65.81 -8.99 -34.93
C PRO A 580 -65.76 -7.46 -34.81
N ALA A 581 -65.33 -6.79 -35.88
CA ALA A 581 -64.78 -5.43 -35.90
C ALA A 581 -65.78 -4.26 -35.68
N SER A 582 -66.85 -4.44 -34.90
CA SER A 582 -67.80 -3.36 -34.57
C SER A 582 -68.41 -3.42 -33.15
N ALA A 583 -67.89 -4.27 -32.25
CA ALA A 583 -68.41 -4.39 -30.89
C ALA A 583 -67.64 -3.48 -29.91
N ALA A 584 -68.31 -2.45 -29.37
CA ALA A 584 -67.79 -1.65 -28.27
C ALA A 584 -68.32 -2.19 -26.92
N GLY A 585 -67.42 -2.58 -26.04
CA GLY A 585 -67.74 -3.22 -24.76
C GLY A 585 -66.49 -3.48 -23.91
N THR A 586 -66.68 -3.92 -22.67
CA THR A 586 -65.60 -4.24 -21.73
C THR A 586 -65.49 -5.74 -21.48
N PHE A 587 -64.27 -6.21 -21.23
CA PHE A 587 -63.98 -7.59 -20.81
C PHE A 587 -63.63 -7.65 -19.33
N ALA A 588 -64.08 -8.72 -18.65
CA ALA A 588 -63.62 -9.14 -17.34
C ALA A 588 -63.18 -10.61 -17.38
N TYR A 589 -62.18 -10.96 -16.58
CA TYR A 589 -61.54 -12.29 -16.57
C TYR A 589 -61.57 -12.86 -15.14
N GLN A 590 -61.49 -14.18 -15.00
CA GLN A 590 -61.22 -14.86 -13.73
C GLN A 590 -60.56 -16.21 -14.00
N TRP A 591 -59.42 -16.49 -13.38
CA TRP A 591 -58.70 -17.76 -13.48
C TRP A 591 -59.04 -18.73 -12.35
N TYR A 592 -58.90 -20.02 -12.61
CA TYR A 592 -59.23 -21.11 -11.71
C TYR A 592 -58.16 -22.20 -11.73
N ARG A 593 -57.84 -22.76 -10.55
CA ARG A 593 -56.93 -23.91 -10.36
C ARG A 593 -57.77 -25.15 -10.07
N ASN A 594 -57.69 -26.17 -10.93
CA ASN A 594 -58.55 -27.38 -10.88
C ASN A 594 -60.07 -27.10 -10.77
N GLY A 595 -60.53 -25.90 -11.18
CA GLY A 595 -61.93 -25.47 -11.09
C GLY A 595 -62.30 -24.62 -9.87
N GLU A 596 -61.38 -24.39 -8.92
CA GLU A 596 -61.57 -23.43 -7.81
C GLU A 596 -60.98 -22.06 -8.16
N THR A 597 -61.62 -20.97 -7.76
CA THR A 597 -61.19 -19.60 -8.10
C THR A 597 -59.84 -19.26 -7.48
N ILE A 598 -58.87 -18.81 -8.29
CA ILE A 598 -57.62 -18.25 -7.80
C ILE A 598 -57.90 -16.80 -7.34
N PRO A 599 -57.73 -16.45 -6.05
CA PRO A 599 -58.04 -15.10 -5.56
C PRO A 599 -57.19 -14.03 -6.24
N GLY A 600 -57.81 -12.91 -6.63
CA GLY A 600 -57.12 -11.79 -7.30
C GLY A 600 -56.76 -12.01 -8.78
N ALA A 601 -56.80 -13.25 -9.29
CA ALA A 601 -56.46 -13.57 -10.67
C ALA A 601 -57.61 -13.22 -11.65
N SER A 602 -57.88 -11.92 -11.81
CA SER A 602 -58.92 -11.37 -12.71
C SER A 602 -58.36 -10.63 -13.93
N ALA A 603 -57.08 -10.82 -14.25
CA ALA A 603 -56.41 -10.24 -15.40
C ALA A 603 -56.59 -11.10 -16.67
N LYS A 604 -56.33 -10.50 -17.85
CA LYS A 604 -56.34 -11.22 -19.15
C LYS A 604 -55.26 -12.30 -19.23
N THR A 605 -54.17 -12.11 -18.48
CA THR A 605 -53.06 -13.05 -18.35
C THR A 605 -53.02 -13.66 -16.96
N TYR A 606 -52.32 -14.78 -16.83
CA TYR A 606 -51.93 -15.39 -15.56
C TYR A 606 -50.56 -16.03 -15.71
N VAL A 607 -49.72 -15.92 -14.67
CA VAL A 607 -48.44 -16.62 -14.57
C VAL A 607 -48.61 -17.66 -13.47
N PRO A 608 -48.50 -18.96 -13.76
CA PRO A 608 -48.46 -20.01 -12.74
C PRO A 608 -47.17 -19.89 -11.93
N GLY A 609 -47.29 -19.99 -10.60
CA GLY A 609 -46.13 -20.20 -9.72
C GLY A 609 -46.17 -21.59 -9.08
N GLN A 610 -45.27 -21.85 -8.13
CA GLN A 610 -45.09 -23.18 -7.50
C GLN A 610 -46.38 -23.79 -6.93
N ALA A 611 -47.31 -22.96 -6.44
CA ALA A 611 -48.61 -23.44 -5.96
C ALA A 611 -49.58 -23.94 -7.07
N ASP A 612 -49.29 -23.70 -8.35
CA ASP A 612 -50.01 -24.20 -9.53
C ASP A 612 -49.35 -25.44 -10.16
N VAL A 613 -48.09 -25.75 -9.84
CA VAL A 613 -47.35 -26.88 -10.44
C VAL A 613 -48.10 -28.19 -10.23
N GLY A 614 -48.18 -29.01 -11.27
CA GLY A 614 -48.96 -30.26 -11.31
C GLY A 614 -50.49 -30.09 -11.42
N HIS A 615 -51.03 -28.86 -11.33
CA HIS A 615 -52.47 -28.58 -11.45
C HIS A 615 -52.84 -28.14 -12.88
N VAL A 616 -54.13 -28.13 -13.24
CA VAL A 616 -54.63 -27.61 -14.52
C VAL A 616 -55.42 -26.31 -14.31
N LEU A 617 -55.27 -25.37 -15.25
CA LEU A 617 -55.83 -24.02 -15.15
C LEU A 617 -56.91 -23.78 -16.21
N THR A 618 -57.93 -22.98 -15.86
CA THR A 618 -58.98 -22.49 -16.77
C THR A 618 -59.26 -21.01 -16.54
N VAL A 619 -59.77 -20.31 -17.56
CA VAL A 619 -60.19 -18.91 -17.46
C VAL A 619 -61.63 -18.72 -17.92
N ARG A 620 -62.41 -17.97 -17.13
CA ARG A 620 -63.73 -17.45 -17.51
C ARG A 620 -63.56 -16.03 -18.04
N VAL A 621 -64.12 -15.74 -19.21
CA VAL A 621 -64.15 -14.40 -19.78
C VAL A 621 -65.59 -13.94 -19.93
N THR A 622 -65.87 -12.71 -19.50
CA THR A 622 -67.19 -12.07 -19.57
C THR A 622 -67.07 -10.78 -20.38
N PHE A 623 -68.02 -10.53 -21.29
CA PHE A 623 -68.06 -9.36 -22.18
C PHE A 623 -69.40 -8.63 -22.05
N ASP A 624 -69.35 -7.32 -21.78
CA ASP A 624 -70.55 -6.46 -21.72
C ASP A 624 -70.53 -5.44 -22.86
N ALA A 625 -71.49 -5.59 -23.81
CA ALA A 625 -71.58 -4.77 -25.01
C ALA A 625 -72.51 -3.58 -24.80
N ALA A 626 -72.02 -2.37 -25.10
CA ALA A 626 -72.69 -1.11 -24.77
C ALA A 626 -74.10 -0.99 -25.39
N GLY A 627 -75.13 -1.01 -24.53
CA GLY A 627 -76.55 -0.91 -24.95
C GLY A 627 -77.24 -2.25 -25.24
N SER A 628 -76.60 -3.38 -24.96
CA SER A 628 -77.19 -4.73 -25.08
C SER A 628 -78.00 -5.14 -23.83
N LYS A 629 -78.48 -6.40 -23.78
CA LYS A 629 -79.41 -6.90 -22.74
C LYS A 629 -78.75 -7.77 -21.66
N GLY A 630 -77.46 -7.58 -21.41
CA GLY A 630 -76.69 -8.25 -20.38
C GLY A 630 -75.43 -8.93 -20.93
N PRO A 631 -74.44 -9.19 -20.07
CA PRO A 631 -73.14 -9.70 -20.50
C PRO A 631 -73.16 -11.16 -20.94
N GLU A 632 -72.34 -11.49 -21.92
CA GLU A 632 -72.07 -12.86 -22.37
C GLU A 632 -70.81 -13.40 -21.68
N ALA A 633 -70.81 -14.66 -21.25
CA ALA A 633 -69.69 -15.28 -20.54
C ALA A 633 -69.33 -16.65 -21.13
N VAL A 634 -68.04 -16.90 -21.30
CA VAL A 634 -67.47 -18.10 -21.93
C VAL A 634 -66.27 -18.61 -21.10
N ASP A 635 -66.21 -19.92 -20.91
CA ASP A 635 -65.09 -20.60 -20.23
C ASP A 635 -64.14 -21.21 -21.27
N SER A 636 -62.83 -21.19 -20.97
CA SER A 636 -61.82 -21.87 -21.77
C SER A 636 -61.84 -23.40 -21.58
N GLY A 637 -61.17 -24.11 -22.49
CA GLY A 637 -60.65 -25.45 -22.16
C GLY A 637 -59.56 -25.38 -21.06
N PRO A 638 -59.28 -26.48 -20.34
CA PRO A 638 -58.18 -26.55 -19.38
C PRO A 638 -56.83 -26.62 -20.07
N THR A 639 -55.78 -26.12 -19.39
CA THR A 639 -54.39 -26.34 -19.78
C THR A 639 -53.97 -27.80 -19.63
N ALA A 640 -52.78 -28.14 -20.14
CA ALA A 640 -52.00 -29.25 -19.58
C ALA A 640 -51.68 -28.98 -18.09
N ALA A 641 -51.26 -30.02 -17.37
CA ALA A 641 -50.76 -29.82 -16.01
C ALA A 641 -49.50 -28.92 -16.04
N ILE A 642 -49.45 -27.92 -15.18
CA ILE A 642 -48.33 -26.97 -15.11
C ILE A 642 -47.04 -27.72 -14.77
N LEU A 643 -46.02 -27.54 -15.59
CA LEU A 643 -44.68 -28.08 -15.38
C LEU A 643 -43.85 -27.16 -14.47
N ASN A 644 -43.05 -27.75 -13.59
CA ASN A 644 -42.03 -27.04 -12.80
C ASN A 644 -40.99 -26.40 -13.73
N VAL A 645 -40.44 -25.26 -13.34
CA VAL A 645 -39.18 -24.71 -13.87
C VAL A 645 -38.13 -24.76 -12.76
N ASN A 646 -36.84 -24.81 -13.09
CA ASN A 646 -35.79 -24.92 -12.08
C ASN A 646 -35.45 -23.56 -11.49
N ASP A 647 -35.68 -23.38 -10.19
CA ASP A 647 -35.25 -22.18 -9.49
C ASP A 647 -33.73 -22.20 -9.20
N ALA A 648 -33.16 -21.01 -8.99
CA ALA A 648 -31.73 -20.85 -8.70
C ALA A 648 -31.49 -20.73 -7.19
N PRO A 649 -30.34 -21.22 -6.66
CA PRO A 649 -29.97 -21.01 -5.26
C PRO A 649 -29.96 -19.53 -4.89
N THR A 650 -30.67 -19.20 -3.81
CA THR A 650 -30.65 -17.88 -3.16
C THR A 650 -29.75 -17.91 -1.92
N GLY A 651 -29.29 -16.74 -1.47
CA GLY A 651 -28.34 -16.64 -0.36
C GLY A 651 -26.88 -16.87 -0.77
N ASN A 652 -25.98 -16.87 0.22
CA ASN A 652 -24.53 -16.88 0.02
C ASN A 652 -23.82 -18.06 0.71
N VAL A 653 -22.55 -18.25 0.33
CA VAL A 653 -21.58 -19.11 1.01
C VAL A 653 -20.42 -18.23 1.47
N ALA A 654 -20.14 -18.23 2.77
CA ALA A 654 -19.10 -17.42 3.40
C ALA A 654 -18.05 -18.32 4.07
N ILE A 655 -16.81 -17.81 4.14
CA ILE A 655 -15.72 -18.42 4.91
C ILE A 655 -15.50 -17.59 6.17
N SER A 656 -15.39 -18.27 7.32
CA SER A 656 -15.06 -17.65 8.60
C SER A 656 -13.85 -18.32 9.24
N GLY A 657 -12.89 -17.51 9.70
CA GLY A 657 -11.59 -17.91 10.24
C GLY A 657 -10.45 -17.12 9.59
N PRO A 658 -9.33 -16.86 10.29
CA PRO A 658 -8.26 -16.04 9.76
C PRO A 658 -7.45 -16.76 8.67
N ALA A 659 -7.02 -16.02 7.64
CA ALA A 659 -6.21 -16.51 6.53
C ALA A 659 -4.73 -16.68 6.96
N LYS A 660 -4.46 -17.63 7.87
CA LYS A 660 -3.12 -17.90 8.43
C LYS A 660 -2.87 -19.40 8.54
N VAL A 661 -1.66 -19.88 8.27
CA VAL A 661 -1.29 -21.30 8.43
C VAL A 661 -1.70 -21.82 9.82
N GLY A 662 -2.14 -23.07 9.92
CA GLY A 662 -2.61 -23.69 11.16
C GLY A 662 -3.98 -23.21 11.65
N ALA A 663 -4.49 -22.07 11.17
CA ALA A 663 -5.87 -21.68 11.41
C ALA A 663 -6.84 -22.62 10.69
N THR A 664 -8.06 -22.74 11.21
CA THR A 664 -9.13 -23.53 10.59
C THR A 664 -10.21 -22.61 10.06
N LEU A 665 -10.32 -22.57 8.73
CA LEU A 665 -11.42 -21.94 8.02
C LEU A 665 -12.67 -22.80 8.16
N THR A 666 -13.83 -22.17 8.25
CA THR A 666 -15.15 -22.80 8.40
C THR A 666 -16.12 -22.24 7.38
N VAL A 667 -17.00 -23.10 6.85
CA VAL A 667 -18.06 -22.68 5.92
C VAL A 667 -19.28 -22.24 6.72
N GLN A 668 -19.79 -21.06 6.41
CA GLN A 668 -21.13 -20.60 6.78
C GLN A 668 -21.95 -20.40 5.51
N HIS A 669 -23.28 -20.54 5.57
CA HIS A 669 -24.12 -20.27 4.42
C HIS A 669 -25.51 -19.81 4.84
N SER A 670 -26.13 -18.99 3.99
CA SER A 670 -27.57 -18.65 4.06
C SER A 670 -28.41 -19.36 3.00
N LEU A 671 -27.78 -20.26 2.20
CA LEU A 671 -28.40 -20.92 1.04
C LEU A 671 -29.83 -21.41 1.27
N ALA A 672 -30.74 -21.01 0.39
CA ALA A 672 -32.12 -21.45 0.32
C ALA A 672 -32.56 -21.62 -1.14
N ASP A 673 -33.55 -22.48 -1.37
CA ASP A 673 -33.98 -22.94 -2.70
C ASP A 673 -35.48 -23.28 -2.64
N GLU A 674 -36.27 -22.80 -3.60
CA GLU A 674 -37.72 -22.99 -3.67
C GLU A 674 -38.10 -24.38 -4.23
N ASP A 675 -37.25 -25.00 -5.07
CA ASP A 675 -37.29 -26.43 -5.42
C ASP A 675 -36.79 -27.34 -4.29
N GLY A 676 -36.27 -26.74 -3.21
CA GLY A 676 -36.02 -27.37 -1.92
C GLY A 676 -34.57 -27.79 -1.70
N LEU A 677 -33.89 -27.08 -0.80
CA LEU A 677 -32.45 -27.23 -0.54
C LEU A 677 -32.04 -28.68 -0.21
N GLY A 678 -31.11 -29.19 -1.02
CA GLY A 678 -30.56 -30.53 -0.90
C GLY A 678 -29.54 -30.74 0.21
N THR A 679 -28.96 -31.95 0.25
CA THR A 679 -27.80 -32.22 1.12
C THR A 679 -26.54 -31.58 0.52
N LEU A 680 -26.03 -30.54 1.18
CA LEU A 680 -24.83 -29.82 0.77
C LEU A 680 -23.56 -30.68 0.86
N SER A 681 -22.70 -30.54 -0.15
CA SER A 681 -21.39 -31.16 -0.29
C SER A 681 -20.36 -30.08 -0.66
N TYR A 682 -19.23 -30.05 0.05
CA TYR A 682 -18.22 -29.00 -0.09
C TYR A 682 -16.96 -29.49 -0.79
N GLN A 683 -16.25 -28.58 -1.47
CA GLN A 683 -14.91 -28.77 -1.99
C GLN A 683 -14.14 -27.45 -1.83
N TRP A 684 -13.06 -27.45 -1.05
CA TRP A 684 -12.19 -26.28 -0.89
C TRP A 684 -11.22 -26.16 -2.08
N LEU A 685 -10.86 -24.92 -2.43
CA LEU A 685 -9.97 -24.61 -3.55
C LEU A 685 -8.86 -23.62 -3.12
N ARG A 686 -7.73 -23.67 -3.81
CA ARG A 686 -6.59 -22.76 -3.69
C ARG A 686 -6.43 -22.03 -5.01
N GLY A 687 -6.82 -20.75 -5.05
CA GLY A 687 -7.32 -20.17 -6.30
C GLY A 687 -8.39 -21.09 -6.91
N ASP A 688 -8.36 -21.29 -8.22
CA ASP A 688 -9.33 -22.15 -8.93
C ASP A 688 -9.06 -23.66 -8.80
N THR A 689 -8.01 -24.07 -8.07
CA THR A 689 -7.57 -25.48 -8.02
C THR A 689 -8.09 -26.20 -6.78
N ALA A 690 -8.93 -27.22 -6.98
CA ALA A 690 -9.51 -28.02 -5.91
C ALA A 690 -8.46 -28.74 -5.03
N ILE A 691 -8.53 -28.52 -3.72
CA ILE A 691 -7.62 -29.11 -2.74
C ILE A 691 -8.00 -30.59 -2.49
N SER A 692 -7.05 -31.49 -2.74
CA SER A 692 -7.30 -32.94 -2.70
C SER A 692 -7.72 -33.42 -1.31
N GLY A 693 -8.97 -33.89 -1.20
CA GLY A 693 -9.55 -34.44 0.03
C GLY A 693 -10.25 -33.41 0.94
N ALA A 694 -10.08 -32.11 0.70
CA ALA A 694 -10.71 -31.06 1.50
C ALA A 694 -12.20 -30.90 1.15
N ARG A 695 -13.06 -31.67 1.84
CA ARG A 695 -14.53 -31.73 1.62
C ARG A 695 -15.38 -31.58 2.88
N GLY A 696 -14.76 -31.15 3.98
CA GLY A 696 -15.48 -30.85 5.22
C GLY A 696 -16.13 -29.47 5.19
N THR A 697 -17.01 -29.22 6.16
CA THR A 697 -17.47 -27.87 6.55
C THR A 697 -16.36 -27.00 7.14
N SER A 698 -15.14 -27.53 7.26
CA SER A 698 -13.93 -26.80 7.65
C SER A 698 -12.69 -27.32 6.92
N TYR A 699 -11.66 -26.47 6.86
CA TYR A 699 -10.35 -26.78 6.31
C TYR A 699 -9.26 -26.08 7.15
N THR A 700 -8.25 -26.83 7.58
CA THR A 700 -7.10 -26.28 8.32
C THR A 700 -5.99 -25.95 7.35
N LEU A 701 -5.54 -24.70 7.36
CA LEU A 701 -4.56 -24.14 6.42
C LEU A 701 -3.17 -24.76 6.64
N GLY A 702 -2.54 -25.24 5.57
CA GLY A 702 -1.19 -25.78 5.58
C GLY A 702 -0.15 -24.82 4.98
N SER A 703 1.13 -25.12 5.15
CA SER A 703 2.22 -24.33 4.54
C SER A 703 2.17 -24.29 3.01
N ALA A 704 1.49 -25.25 2.36
CA ALA A 704 1.24 -25.25 0.92
C ALA A 704 0.13 -24.27 0.47
N ASP A 705 -0.60 -23.65 1.39
CA ASP A 705 -1.63 -22.63 1.11
C ASP A 705 -1.07 -21.19 1.16
N VAL A 706 0.14 -20.98 1.69
CA VAL A 706 0.77 -19.67 1.89
C VAL A 706 0.81 -18.85 0.59
N GLY A 707 0.46 -17.57 0.68
CA GLY A 707 0.46 -16.63 -0.45
C GLY A 707 -0.74 -16.77 -1.40
N ALA A 708 -1.55 -17.82 -1.28
CA ALA A 708 -2.77 -18.01 -2.08
C ALA A 708 -4.04 -17.58 -1.32
N GLY A 709 -5.07 -17.16 -2.05
CA GLY A 709 -6.43 -17.04 -1.54
C GLY A 709 -7.14 -18.40 -1.56
N ILE A 710 -7.99 -18.66 -0.57
CA ILE A 710 -8.72 -19.92 -0.40
C ILE A 710 -10.22 -19.68 -0.56
N SER A 711 -10.90 -20.49 -1.36
CA SER A 711 -12.35 -20.44 -1.55
C SER A 711 -13.00 -21.80 -1.29
N VAL A 712 -14.33 -21.85 -1.20
CA VAL A 712 -15.07 -23.10 -1.06
C VAL A 712 -16.27 -23.15 -2.00
N ARG A 713 -16.38 -24.26 -2.74
CA ARG A 713 -17.53 -24.61 -3.57
C ARG A 713 -18.50 -25.44 -2.74
N ALA A 714 -19.70 -24.91 -2.50
CA ALA A 714 -20.84 -25.68 -2.05
C ALA A 714 -21.59 -26.24 -3.27
N SER A 715 -22.16 -27.43 -3.13
CA SER A 715 -22.93 -28.09 -4.19
C SER A 715 -23.99 -28.99 -3.58
N TYR A 716 -25.17 -29.10 -4.23
CA TYR A 716 -26.24 -29.97 -3.78
C TYR A 716 -27.11 -30.45 -4.95
N ARG A 717 -28.17 -31.20 -4.62
CA ARG A 717 -29.25 -31.60 -5.52
C ARG A 717 -30.57 -31.36 -4.80
N ASP A 718 -31.38 -30.50 -5.38
CA ASP A 718 -32.71 -30.06 -4.96
C ASP A 718 -33.76 -31.19 -4.91
N GLY A 719 -35.00 -30.84 -4.56
CA GLY A 719 -36.12 -31.76 -4.44
C GLY A 719 -36.61 -32.39 -5.75
N GLN A 720 -36.39 -31.73 -6.90
CA GLN A 720 -36.78 -32.22 -8.23
C GLN A 720 -35.69 -33.08 -8.89
N GLY A 721 -34.43 -32.80 -8.55
CA GLY A 721 -33.26 -33.56 -8.94
C GLY A 721 -32.31 -32.86 -9.93
N THR A 722 -32.24 -31.53 -9.98
CA THR A 722 -31.19 -30.79 -10.70
C THR A 722 -29.89 -30.80 -9.87
N SER A 723 -28.95 -29.87 -10.05
CA SER A 723 -27.65 -29.90 -9.35
C SER A 723 -26.99 -28.53 -9.34
N GLU A 724 -27.14 -27.88 -8.21
CA GLU A 724 -26.77 -26.49 -8.01
C GLU A 724 -25.41 -26.34 -7.33
N ILE A 725 -24.75 -25.23 -7.64
CA ILE A 725 -23.37 -24.92 -7.22
C ILE A 725 -23.30 -23.43 -6.84
N VAL A 726 -22.76 -23.15 -5.66
CA VAL A 726 -22.44 -21.78 -5.22
C VAL A 726 -21.03 -21.76 -4.63
N GLU A 727 -20.24 -20.76 -5.00
CA GLU A 727 -18.87 -20.58 -4.48
C GLU A 727 -18.81 -19.37 -3.54
N SER A 728 -17.92 -19.44 -2.54
CA SER A 728 -17.58 -18.27 -1.73
C SER A 728 -16.64 -17.33 -2.49
N ALA A 729 -16.58 -16.08 -2.04
CA ALA A 729 -15.38 -15.26 -2.25
C ALA A 729 -14.13 -15.98 -1.72
N ALA A 730 -12.96 -15.65 -2.27
CA ALA A 730 -11.68 -16.12 -1.74
C ALA A 730 -11.28 -15.32 -0.50
N THR A 731 -10.60 -15.97 0.45
CA THR A 731 -9.93 -15.25 1.54
C THR A 731 -8.82 -14.33 1.02
N ALA A 732 -8.39 -13.39 1.86
CA ALA A 732 -7.07 -12.79 1.75
C ALA A 732 -5.97 -13.87 1.61
N ARG A 733 -4.81 -13.47 1.06
CA ARG A 733 -3.67 -14.38 0.84
C ARG A 733 -3.20 -14.95 2.18
N VAL A 734 -3.06 -16.28 2.27
CA VAL A 734 -2.74 -16.94 3.53
C VAL A 734 -1.35 -16.54 4.02
N ALA A 735 -1.29 -15.91 5.20
CA ALA A 735 -0.06 -15.57 5.89
C ALA A 735 0.60 -16.80 6.56
N ALA A 736 1.92 -16.80 6.64
CA ALA A 736 2.65 -17.80 7.42
C ALA A 736 2.36 -17.65 8.92
N MET A 737 2.35 -18.77 9.65
CA MET A 737 2.69 -18.73 11.08
C MET A 737 4.20 -18.65 11.19
N ALA A 738 4.67 -17.65 11.92
CA ALA A 738 5.72 -17.88 12.91
C ALA A 738 5.11 -18.67 14.07
N THR A 739 5.82 -19.66 14.61
CA THR A 739 5.50 -20.27 15.90
C THR A 739 6.66 -20.09 16.88
N ASN A 740 6.57 -20.74 18.05
CA ASN A 740 7.71 -20.92 18.97
C ASN A 740 8.34 -22.33 18.77
N GLY A 741 8.36 -22.82 17.52
CA GLY A 741 8.92 -24.11 17.12
C GLY A 741 9.44 -24.08 15.68
N ALA A 742 10.26 -25.08 15.33
CA ALA A 742 11.02 -25.09 14.07
C ALA A 742 10.13 -25.11 12.81
N ASP A 743 10.02 -23.97 12.13
CA ASP A 743 9.17 -23.75 10.95
C ASP A 743 9.94 -23.78 9.62
N VAL A 744 9.23 -23.99 8.51
CA VAL A 744 9.80 -24.04 7.14
C VAL A 744 8.97 -23.16 6.20
N ILE A 745 9.55 -22.03 5.78
CA ILE A 745 8.89 -20.97 5.03
C ILE A 745 9.58 -20.78 3.68
N VAL A 746 8.81 -20.66 2.59
CA VAL A 746 9.33 -20.42 1.25
C VAL A 746 8.46 -19.36 0.56
N LEU A 747 9.09 -18.28 0.07
CA LEU A 747 8.43 -17.25 -0.74
C LEU A 747 8.47 -17.59 -2.24
N THR A 748 7.53 -17.00 -2.98
CA THR A 748 7.43 -17.10 -4.45
C THR A 748 7.42 -15.73 -5.14
N SER A 749 7.48 -14.66 -4.35
CA SER A 749 7.52 -13.23 -4.70
C SER A 749 8.05 -12.47 -3.47
N GLY A 750 8.47 -11.23 -3.63
CA GLY A 750 9.00 -10.40 -2.55
C GLY A 750 8.06 -10.30 -1.34
N GLY A 751 8.61 -10.28 -0.13
CA GLY A 751 7.80 -10.19 1.09
C GLY A 751 8.56 -9.96 2.40
N LYS A 752 7.78 -9.70 3.45
CA LYS A 752 8.27 -9.53 4.83
C LYS A 752 7.98 -10.79 5.65
N ILE A 753 9.01 -11.38 6.25
CA ILE A 753 8.94 -12.55 7.13
C ILE A 753 9.47 -12.19 8.52
N ASN A 754 8.79 -12.75 9.52
CA ASN A 754 9.34 -13.07 10.83
C ASN A 754 9.07 -14.57 11.04
N ALA A 755 10.07 -15.37 11.43
CA ALA A 755 9.90 -16.81 11.71
C ALA A 755 9.61 -17.08 13.20
N GLY A 756 10.02 -16.17 14.09
CA GLY A 756 9.59 -16.10 15.49
C GLY A 756 10.63 -16.68 16.44
N GLY A 757 10.49 -17.95 16.79
CA GLY A 757 11.48 -18.65 17.59
C GLY A 757 11.44 -20.15 17.35
N GLY A 758 12.57 -20.76 17.05
CA GLY A 758 12.58 -22.13 16.56
C GLY A 758 13.97 -22.63 16.20
N ASN A 759 14.09 -23.19 15.00
CA ASN A 759 15.34 -23.55 14.34
C ASN A 759 15.00 -23.54 12.84
N ASP A 760 14.74 -22.35 12.34
CA ASP A 760 13.79 -22.14 11.25
C ASP A 760 14.48 -22.18 9.90
N ARG A 761 13.71 -22.55 8.87
CA ARG A 761 14.23 -22.62 7.50
C ARG A 761 13.42 -21.70 6.61
N VAL A 762 13.90 -20.47 6.45
CA VAL A 762 13.32 -19.48 5.54
C VAL A 762 14.07 -19.47 4.21
N ARG A 763 13.32 -19.45 3.11
CA ARG A 763 13.83 -19.14 1.79
C ARG A 763 12.99 -18.05 1.13
N GLY A 764 13.64 -16.97 0.75
CA GLY A 764 13.10 -15.89 -0.06
C GLY A 764 12.82 -16.29 -1.51
N SER A 765 12.69 -15.27 -2.36
CA SER A 765 12.14 -15.32 -3.70
C SER A 765 13.24 -15.11 -4.76
N SER A 766 13.07 -14.12 -5.63
CA SER A 766 14.08 -13.53 -6.51
C SER A 766 13.84 -12.01 -6.69
N GLU A 767 13.21 -11.42 -5.68
CA GLU A 767 12.78 -10.03 -5.53
C GLU A 767 13.15 -9.63 -4.08
N THR A 768 13.35 -8.35 -3.79
CA THR A 768 13.77 -7.88 -2.45
C THR A 768 12.87 -8.43 -1.34
N ASP A 769 13.49 -9.19 -0.43
CA ASP A 769 12.85 -9.76 0.76
C ASP A 769 13.34 -9.11 2.06
N ILE A 770 12.47 -9.10 3.07
CA ILE A 770 12.80 -8.69 4.45
C ILE A 770 12.59 -9.89 5.35
N ILE A 771 13.66 -10.57 5.76
CA ILE A 771 13.60 -11.83 6.51
C ILE A 771 14.16 -11.64 7.92
N ASN A 772 13.37 -11.95 8.93
CA ASN A 772 13.85 -12.16 10.30
C ASN A 772 13.67 -13.65 10.65
N GLY A 773 14.72 -14.30 11.14
CA GLY A 773 14.62 -15.60 11.81
C GLY A 773 13.96 -15.41 13.16
N GLY A 774 14.75 -15.00 14.15
CA GLY A 774 14.27 -14.61 15.47
C GLY A 774 15.10 -15.25 16.57
N ALA A 775 14.50 -16.16 17.35
CA ALA A 775 15.15 -16.79 18.49
C ALA A 775 15.36 -18.30 18.28
N GLY A 776 16.54 -18.71 17.82
CA GLY A 776 16.77 -20.11 17.48
C GLY A 776 18.09 -20.36 16.77
N ARG A 777 18.19 -21.50 16.07
CA ARG A 777 19.28 -21.79 15.15
C ARG A 777 18.74 -21.94 13.73
N ASP A 778 18.79 -20.84 13.00
CA ASP A 778 18.03 -20.67 11.79
C ASP A 778 18.88 -20.88 10.53
N THR A 779 18.21 -20.98 9.39
CA THR A 779 18.81 -21.08 8.06
C THR A 779 17.99 -20.26 7.08
N LEU A 780 18.48 -19.04 6.84
CA LEU A 780 17.83 -18.00 6.07
C LEU A 780 18.54 -17.85 4.72
N GLN A 781 17.78 -17.70 3.63
CA GLN A 781 18.33 -17.51 2.29
C GLN A 781 17.45 -16.60 1.44
N GLY A 782 17.92 -15.43 1.03
CA GLY A 782 17.18 -14.50 0.16
C GLY A 782 17.15 -14.92 -1.32
N ASN A 783 18.23 -15.54 -1.80
CA ASN A 783 18.54 -15.96 -3.18
C ASN A 783 18.90 -14.83 -4.16
N GLY A 784 18.27 -13.66 -4.10
CA GLY A 784 18.56 -12.54 -4.98
C GLY A 784 17.40 -11.56 -5.12
N GLY A 785 17.72 -10.33 -5.49
CA GLY A 785 17.05 -9.15 -4.95
C GLY A 785 18.03 -8.40 -4.05
N ASN A 786 17.67 -7.20 -3.57
CA ASN A 786 18.46 -6.51 -2.54
C ASN A 786 17.83 -6.83 -1.19
N ASP A 787 18.32 -7.86 -0.50
CA ASP A 787 17.61 -8.50 0.62
C ASP A 787 18.05 -7.96 1.98
N LYS A 788 17.11 -7.80 2.91
CA LYS A 788 17.39 -7.43 4.30
C LYS A 788 17.14 -8.62 5.22
N ILE A 789 18.22 -9.26 5.68
CA ILE A 789 18.15 -10.49 6.47
C ILE A 789 18.74 -10.29 7.87
N ASN A 790 18.03 -10.81 8.85
CA ASN A 790 18.35 -10.82 10.26
C ASN A 790 18.25 -12.26 10.79
N GLY A 791 19.35 -12.82 11.28
CA GLY A 791 19.36 -14.10 12.02
C GLY A 791 18.58 -13.93 13.32
N GLY A 792 19.26 -13.41 14.35
CA GLY A 792 18.64 -12.91 15.56
C GLY A 792 19.39 -13.36 16.81
N ALA A 793 18.95 -14.46 17.42
CA ALA A 793 19.47 -14.94 18.70
C ALA A 793 19.80 -16.45 18.67
N GLY A 794 20.87 -16.81 17.96
CA GLY A 794 21.53 -18.10 18.13
C GLY A 794 22.75 -18.35 17.24
N ASN A 795 22.69 -19.30 16.30
CA ASN A 795 23.90 -19.88 15.69
C ASN A 795 23.68 -20.14 14.19
N ASP A 796 23.36 -19.08 13.48
CA ASP A 796 22.55 -19.11 12.28
C ASP A 796 23.35 -19.36 11.00
N ILE A 797 22.62 -19.63 9.93
CA ILE A 797 23.16 -19.75 8.58
C ILE A 797 22.40 -18.78 7.70
N VAL A 798 22.99 -17.61 7.47
CA VAL A 798 22.41 -16.53 6.66
C VAL A 798 23.03 -16.52 5.27
N ARG A 799 22.21 -16.36 4.24
CA ARG A 799 22.62 -16.16 2.85
C ARG A 799 21.80 -15.05 2.22
N GLY A 800 22.45 -14.06 1.64
CA GLY A 800 21.81 -13.14 0.69
C GLY A 800 21.55 -13.87 -0.64
N GLY A 801 22.13 -13.37 -1.73
CA GLY A 801 22.44 -14.22 -2.88
C GLY A 801 22.99 -13.49 -4.10
N VAL A 802 22.18 -12.61 -4.70
CA VAL A 802 22.54 -11.84 -5.90
C VAL A 802 21.82 -10.50 -5.84
N GLY A 803 22.57 -9.45 -5.47
CA GLY A 803 22.08 -8.10 -5.23
C GLY A 803 22.96 -7.38 -4.21
N ARG A 804 22.48 -6.25 -3.67
CA ARG A 804 23.08 -5.58 -2.52
C ARG A 804 22.29 -5.95 -1.27
N ASP A 805 22.84 -6.85 -0.48
CA ASP A 805 22.18 -7.43 0.68
C ASP A 805 22.63 -6.78 1.99
N ILE A 806 21.73 -6.71 2.98
CA ILE A 806 21.99 -6.21 4.33
C ILE A 806 21.76 -7.37 5.30
N LEU A 807 22.84 -8.01 5.71
CA LEU A 807 22.84 -9.26 6.47
C LEU A 807 23.37 -9.05 7.89
N ASN A 808 22.59 -9.45 8.90
CA ASN A 808 22.95 -9.28 10.31
C ASN A 808 22.72 -10.60 11.05
N GLY A 809 23.74 -11.15 11.72
CA GLY A 809 23.62 -12.35 12.56
C GLY A 809 23.04 -12.04 13.94
N ASN A 810 23.54 -10.95 14.54
CA ASN A 810 23.27 -10.44 15.87
C ASN A 810 23.83 -11.30 17.02
N GLY A 811 23.23 -12.45 17.32
CA GLY A 811 23.16 -12.98 18.69
C GLY A 811 23.73 -14.38 18.95
N GLY A 812 24.84 -14.74 18.33
CA GLY A 812 25.67 -15.89 18.70
C GLY A 812 26.61 -16.28 17.57
N ALA A 813 27.04 -17.55 17.46
CA ALA A 813 28.14 -17.89 16.53
C ALA A 813 27.65 -18.32 15.15
N ASP A 814 27.72 -17.38 14.20
CA ASP A 814 26.95 -17.34 12.97
C ASP A 814 27.76 -17.64 11.70
N LYS A 815 27.06 -17.94 10.61
CA LYS A 815 27.63 -18.22 9.29
C LYS A 815 26.91 -17.41 8.22
N ILE A 816 27.46 -16.25 7.90
CA ILE A 816 26.88 -15.32 6.93
C ILE A 816 27.63 -15.40 5.60
N ASN A 817 26.87 -15.45 4.52
CA ASN A 817 27.34 -15.34 3.15
C ASN A 817 26.52 -14.24 2.48
N GLY A 818 27.19 -13.23 1.93
CA GLY A 818 26.61 -12.24 1.02
C GLY A 818 26.15 -12.93 -0.26
N GLY A 819 26.87 -12.68 -1.35
CA GLY A 819 26.84 -13.59 -2.50
C GLY A 819 27.53 -13.03 -3.73
N ALA A 820 26.84 -12.13 -4.41
CA ALA A 820 27.33 -11.45 -5.61
C ALA A 820 26.66 -10.07 -5.73
N GLY A 821 27.44 -9.03 -5.46
CA GLY A 821 27.02 -7.63 -5.29
C GLY A 821 27.67 -7.04 -4.04
N ASN A 822 27.41 -5.76 -3.75
CA ASN A 822 28.15 -4.99 -2.74
C ASN A 822 27.46 -5.05 -1.38
N ASP A 823 27.76 -6.06 -0.57
CA ASP A 823 26.96 -6.44 0.59
C ASP A 823 27.38 -5.74 1.90
N ILE A 824 26.43 -5.56 2.82
CA ILE A 824 26.66 -5.07 4.18
C ILE A 824 26.43 -6.22 5.16
N ILE A 825 27.52 -6.72 5.76
CA ILE A 825 27.51 -7.92 6.61
C ILE A 825 27.92 -7.56 8.04
N ARG A 826 27.09 -7.93 9.03
CA ARG A 826 27.39 -7.82 10.46
C ARG A 826 27.25 -9.18 11.14
N GLY A 827 28.29 -9.66 11.82
CA GLY A 827 28.21 -10.80 12.74
C GLY A 827 27.47 -10.40 14.01
N GLY A 828 28.21 -10.00 15.04
CA GLY A 828 27.69 -9.34 16.24
C GLY A 828 28.34 -9.85 17.52
N GLY A 829 27.61 -10.70 18.25
CA GLY A 829 27.99 -11.26 19.55
C GLY A 829 28.41 -12.72 19.49
N GLY A 830 29.44 -13.06 18.69
CA GLY A 830 29.53 -14.39 18.11
C GLY A 830 30.86 -15.15 18.19
N ALA A 831 31.23 -15.77 17.08
CA ALA A 831 32.53 -16.33 16.73
C ALA A 831 32.44 -16.76 15.26
N ASP A 832 32.37 -15.76 14.39
CA ASP A 832 31.56 -15.81 13.18
C ASP A 832 32.37 -16.14 11.92
N ASP A 833 31.71 -16.72 10.91
CA ASP A 833 32.34 -17.17 9.67
C ASP A 833 31.73 -16.44 8.46
N LEU A 834 32.05 -15.15 8.38
CA LEU A 834 31.49 -14.14 7.47
C LEU A 834 32.19 -14.17 6.09
N LYS A 835 31.42 -14.02 5.01
CA LYS A 835 31.91 -14.04 3.61
C LYS A 835 31.11 -13.09 2.71
N GLY A 836 31.74 -12.10 2.08
CA GLY A 836 31.10 -11.28 1.04
C GLY A 836 31.10 -11.94 -0.35
N ASN A 837 32.21 -12.60 -0.68
CA ASN A 837 32.56 -13.36 -1.89
C ASN A 837 32.86 -12.55 -3.17
N GLY A 838 32.14 -11.47 -3.50
CA GLY A 838 32.30 -10.84 -4.82
C GLY A 838 31.41 -9.62 -5.05
N GLY A 839 32.05 -8.45 -5.02
CA GLY A 839 31.48 -7.12 -4.90
C GLY A 839 32.45 -6.26 -4.10
N THR A 840 32.05 -5.04 -3.75
CA THR A 840 32.74 -4.25 -2.72
C THR A 840 31.94 -4.37 -1.43
N ASP A 841 32.42 -5.20 -0.51
CA ASP A 841 31.69 -5.65 0.67
C ASP A 841 32.11 -4.90 1.95
N LYS A 842 31.13 -4.49 2.77
CA LYS A 842 31.35 -3.83 4.07
C LYS A 842 31.02 -4.79 5.21
N MET A 843 32.05 -5.33 5.83
CA MET A 843 31.96 -6.43 6.79
C MET A 843 32.38 -6.00 8.21
N ILE A 844 31.60 -6.42 9.22
CA ILE A 844 31.90 -6.24 10.64
C ILE A 844 31.75 -7.60 11.35
N GLY A 845 32.80 -8.06 12.03
CA GLY A 845 32.73 -9.19 12.97
C GLY A 845 31.93 -8.81 14.20
N GLY A 846 32.60 -8.17 15.16
CA GLY A 846 31.98 -7.55 16.32
C GLY A 846 32.73 -7.87 17.62
N SER A 847 32.41 -9.01 18.23
CA SER A 847 32.95 -9.39 19.53
C SER A 847 33.15 -10.89 19.70
N ARG A 848 34.30 -11.24 20.29
CA ARG A 848 35.00 -12.53 20.21
C ARG A 848 35.62 -12.76 18.83
N ASN A 849 36.11 -13.97 18.60
CA ASN A 849 37.08 -14.30 17.56
C ASN A 849 36.40 -14.62 16.23
N ASP A 850 36.41 -13.66 15.32
CA ASP A 850 35.67 -13.76 14.06
C ASP A 850 36.59 -14.07 12.86
N THR A 851 36.00 -14.66 11.82
CA THR A 851 36.66 -14.97 10.54
C THR A 851 35.93 -14.23 9.42
N LEU A 852 36.57 -13.18 8.91
CA LEU A 852 36.07 -12.37 7.81
C LEU A 852 36.78 -12.74 6.51
N ARG A 853 36.01 -12.75 5.41
CA ARG A 853 36.50 -12.94 4.05
C ARG A 853 35.72 -11.99 3.14
N GLY A 854 36.39 -11.07 2.48
CA GLY A 854 35.80 -10.29 1.39
C GLY A 854 35.57 -11.22 0.19
N GLY A 855 36.24 -10.96 -0.92
CA GLY A 855 36.60 -12.02 -1.86
C GLY A 855 37.12 -11.53 -3.20
N ALA A 856 36.39 -10.64 -3.86
CA ALA A 856 36.71 -10.17 -5.21
C ALA A 856 36.02 -8.82 -5.50
N GLY A 857 36.82 -7.76 -5.40
CA GLY A 857 36.42 -6.36 -5.34
C GLY A 857 37.15 -5.69 -4.18
N ASP A 858 36.96 -4.39 -4.00
CA ASP A 858 37.74 -3.60 -3.02
C ASP A 858 36.97 -3.62 -1.69
N ASP A 859 37.33 -4.50 -0.75
CA ASP A 859 36.51 -4.83 0.43
C ASP A 859 36.91 -4.08 1.71
N THR A 860 35.95 -3.79 2.59
CA THR A 860 36.18 -3.16 3.91
C THR A 860 35.81 -4.09 5.05
N LEU A 861 36.82 -4.65 5.73
CA LEU A 861 36.68 -5.64 6.80
C LEU A 861 37.06 -5.05 8.16
N ARG A 862 36.12 -5.02 9.12
CA ARG A 862 36.39 -4.69 10.53
C ARG A 862 36.22 -5.93 11.41
N GLY A 863 37.29 -6.36 12.10
CA GLY A 863 37.23 -7.48 13.07
C GLY A 863 36.39 -7.09 14.28
N GLY A 864 37.02 -6.37 15.22
CA GLY A 864 36.34 -5.69 16.32
C GLY A 864 37.02 -5.91 17.66
N SER A 865 36.67 -7.01 18.33
CA SER A 865 37.11 -7.29 19.71
C SER A 865 37.16 -8.78 20.06
N GLY A 866 38.22 -9.43 19.61
CA GLY A 866 38.56 -10.83 19.82
C GLY A 866 39.90 -11.11 19.14
N ALA A 867 40.39 -12.35 19.12
CA ALA A 867 41.55 -12.67 18.28
C ALA A 867 41.08 -13.13 16.89
N ASP A 868 41.04 -12.18 15.95
CA ASP A 868 40.29 -12.24 14.70
C ASP A 868 41.15 -12.70 13.51
N THR A 869 40.49 -13.07 12.41
CA THR A 869 41.15 -13.39 11.14
C THR A 869 40.40 -12.77 9.97
N ALA A 870 40.92 -11.66 9.45
CA ALA A 870 40.42 -11.02 8.25
C ALA A 870 41.27 -11.41 7.03
N ILE A 871 40.58 -11.66 5.91
CA ILE A 871 41.19 -11.90 4.60
C ILE A 871 40.39 -11.06 3.61
N GLY A 872 41.05 -10.18 2.85
CA GLY A 872 40.43 -9.50 1.71
C GLY A 872 40.19 -10.51 0.58
N GLY A 873 40.84 -10.34 -0.56
CA GLY A 873 40.93 -11.39 -1.57
C GLY A 873 41.67 -10.98 -2.84
N THR A 874 40.97 -10.24 -3.70
CA THR A 874 41.52 -9.64 -4.93
C THR A 874 40.79 -8.33 -5.23
N GLY A 875 41.51 -7.22 -5.10
CA GLY A 875 40.98 -5.86 -5.01
C GLY A 875 41.82 -5.10 -3.97
N ASP A 876 41.70 -3.78 -3.90
CA ASP A 876 42.51 -2.95 -3.01
C ASP A 876 41.85 -2.89 -1.61
N ASP A 877 42.13 -3.89 -0.77
CA ASP A 877 41.33 -4.21 0.44
C ASP A 877 41.70 -3.38 1.68
N THR A 878 40.70 -2.98 2.48
CA THR A 878 40.90 -2.29 3.78
C THR A 878 40.52 -3.17 4.97
N LEU A 879 41.52 -3.62 5.73
CA LEU A 879 41.38 -4.47 6.91
C LEU A 879 41.67 -3.67 8.20
N LEU A 880 40.70 -3.66 9.12
CA LEU A 880 40.76 -2.99 10.42
C LEU A 880 40.52 -4.02 11.54
N LEU A 881 41.58 -4.61 12.10
CA LEU A 881 41.45 -5.79 12.98
C LEU A 881 40.87 -5.41 14.37
N GLY A 882 41.53 -4.53 15.12
CA GLY A 882 40.93 -3.76 16.21
C GLY A 882 41.53 -3.96 17.61
N ARG A 883 41.12 -5.02 18.31
CA ARG A 883 41.52 -5.34 19.70
C ARG A 883 41.65 -6.85 19.89
N GLY A 884 42.85 -7.37 19.69
CA GLY A 884 43.07 -8.80 19.61
C GLY A 884 44.51 -9.21 19.49
N ASN A 885 44.73 -10.38 18.92
CA ASN A 885 46.05 -10.90 18.56
C ASN A 885 45.85 -11.51 17.17
N ASP A 886 45.73 -10.62 16.19
CA ASP A 886 44.89 -10.82 15.03
C ASP A 886 45.69 -11.27 13.80
N ILE A 887 44.96 -11.73 12.77
CA ILE A 887 45.56 -12.20 11.52
C ILE A 887 44.90 -11.48 10.34
N GLY A 888 45.52 -10.40 9.89
CA GLY A 888 45.14 -9.69 8.67
C GLY A 888 45.86 -10.24 7.45
N LYS A 889 45.13 -10.50 6.37
CA LYS A 889 45.72 -10.78 5.05
C LYS A 889 45.00 -9.94 4.01
N GLY A 890 45.74 -9.16 3.23
CA GLY A 890 45.19 -8.49 2.05
C GLY A 890 44.87 -9.55 1.01
N SER A 891 45.82 -9.79 0.12
CA SER A 891 46.20 -11.04 -0.57
C SER A 891 46.58 -10.77 -2.03
N GLY A 892 46.12 -9.65 -2.61
CA GLY A 892 46.10 -9.45 -4.05
C GLY A 892 45.52 -8.12 -4.52
N GLY A 893 45.95 -7.01 -3.91
CA GLY A 893 45.74 -5.62 -4.34
C GLY A 893 46.69 -4.69 -3.60
N ALA A 894 46.45 -3.38 -3.61
CA ALA A 894 47.20 -2.41 -2.80
C ALA A 894 46.59 -2.30 -1.39
N ASP A 895 46.85 -3.31 -0.56
CA ASP A 895 46.04 -3.60 0.62
C ASP A 895 46.40 -2.72 1.85
N VAL A 896 45.40 -2.19 2.56
CA VAL A 896 45.55 -1.40 3.79
C VAL A 896 45.19 -2.25 5.01
N ILE A 897 46.20 -2.77 5.70
CA ILE A 897 46.03 -3.63 6.89
C ILE A 897 46.43 -2.87 8.15
N ARG A 898 45.45 -2.64 9.05
CA ARG A 898 45.68 -2.07 10.38
C ARG A 898 45.34 -3.08 11.46
N GLY A 899 46.30 -3.35 12.34
CA GLY A 899 46.15 -4.22 13.52
C GLY A 899 45.26 -3.56 14.58
N GLY A 900 45.88 -3.06 15.66
CA GLY A 900 45.28 -2.05 16.53
C GLY A 900 45.81 -2.09 17.95
N ASN A 901 45.48 -3.15 18.70
CA ASN A 901 45.92 -3.36 20.08
C ASN A 901 46.06 -4.85 20.40
N GLY A 902 47.30 -5.32 20.36
CA GLY A 902 47.80 -6.64 20.77
C GLY A 902 48.81 -7.18 19.76
N ASP A 903 49.27 -8.44 19.88
CA ASP A 903 50.39 -8.94 19.07
C ASP A 903 49.91 -9.50 17.73
N ASP A 904 49.85 -8.64 16.70
CA ASP A 904 49.15 -8.89 15.44
C ASP A 904 50.06 -9.52 14.36
N ARG A 905 49.44 -10.12 13.33
CA ARG A 905 50.13 -10.75 12.20
C ARG A 905 49.52 -10.33 10.87
N MET A 906 50.23 -9.48 10.14
CA MET A 906 49.77 -8.90 8.89
C MET A 906 50.55 -9.48 7.70
N PHE A 907 49.80 -9.87 6.66
CA PHE A 907 50.34 -10.46 5.43
C PHE A 907 49.71 -9.76 4.22
N GLY A 908 50.41 -8.77 3.64
CA GLY A 908 49.93 -8.09 2.43
C GLY A 908 49.90 -9.03 1.21
N HIS A 909 50.96 -9.82 1.06
CA HIS A 909 51.22 -10.81 0.01
C HIS A 909 51.57 -10.27 -1.38
N GLY A 910 50.89 -9.25 -1.92
CA GLY A 910 50.70 -9.19 -3.36
C GLY A 910 50.28 -7.88 -4.00
N GLY A 911 50.80 -6.74 -3.55
CA GLY A 911 50.66 -5.47 -4.26
C GLY A 911 51.55 -4.37 -3.70
N GLY A 912 50.96 -3.24 -3.32
CA GLY A 912 51.67 -2.08 -2.75
C GLY A 912 51.15 -1.80 -1.35
N ASP A 913 51.48 -2.68 -0.41
CA ASP A 913 50.64 -2.88 0.78
C ASP A 913 51.01 -1.90 1.90
N LEU A 914 50.02 -1.32 2.60
CA LEU A 914 50.23 -0.50 3.80
C LEU A 914 49.92 -1.33 5.04
N LEU A 915 50.96 -1.65 5.84
CA LEU A 915 50.84 -2.46 7.04
C LEU A 915 51.12 -1.62 8.29
N ASP A 916 50.20 -1.63 9.26
CA ASP A 916 50.17 -0.71 10.41
C ASP A 916 49.62 -1.41 11.67
N GLY A 917 50.49 -2.08 12.43
CA GLY A 917 50.07 -2.93 13.55
C GLY A 917 49.49 -2.19 14.75
N GLY A 918 49.83 -0.91 14.94
CA GLY A 918 49.38 -0.15 16.09
C GLY A 918 50.24 -0.45 17.32
N LYS A 919 49.67 -1.14 18.33
CA LYS A 919 50.37 -1.44 19.60
C LYS A 919 50.41 -2.95 19.91
N GLY A 920 51.60 -3.53 19.91
CA GLY A 920 51.86 -4.87 20.43
C GLY A 920 53.27 -5.32 20.11
N GLN A 921 53.50 -6.64 20.06
CA GLN A 921 54.61 -7.22 19.30
C GLN A 921 54.12 -7.64 17.90
N ASP A 922 54.27 -6.75 16.92
CA ASP A 922 53.65 -6.97 15.61
C ASP A 922 54.55 -7.73 14.63
N TYR A 923 53.93 -8.62 13.85
CA TYR A 923 54.60 -9.38 12.79
C TYR A 923 54.14 -8.92 11.41
N TYR A 924 55.06 -8.34 10.66
CA TYR A 924 54.82 -7.80 9.34
C TYR A 924 55.40 -8.69 8.25
N ARG A 925 54.59 -8.91 7.22
CA ARG A 925 54.98 -9.51 5.95
C ARG A 925 54.27 -8.77 4.82
N GLY A 926 54.97 -7.97 4.04
CA GLY A 926 54.41 -7.42 2.80
C GLY A 926 54.47 -8.52 1.75
N GLY A 927 55.42 -8.37 0.83
CA GLY A 927 56.12 -9.47 0.17
C GLY A 927 56.17 -9.36 -1.34
N GLY A 928 55.24 -8.62 -1.95
CA GLY A 928 54.90 -8.71 -3.37
C GLY A 928 54.96 -7.40 -4.17
N GLY A 929 55.46 -6.30 -3.59
CA GLY A 929 55.66 -5.05 -4.30
C GLY A 929 56.14 -3.90 -3.42
N GLY A 930 55.50 -2.73 -3.51
CA GLY A 930 55.99 -1.47 -2.96
C GLY A 930 55.50 -1.20 -1.53
N ASP A 931 55.87 -2.06 -0.58
CA ASP A 931 55.20 -2.15 0.72
C ASP A 931 55.61 -1.04 1.73
N ILE A 932 54.64 -0.47 2.44
CA ILE A 932 54.82 0.58 3.46
C ILE A 932 54.59 0.01 4.85
N PHE A 933 55.66 -0.13 5.64
CA PHE A 933 55.61 -0.59 7.02
C PHE A 933 55.52 0.61 7.98
N VAL A 934 54.40 0.79 8.67
CA VAL A 934 54.10 1.97 9.51
C VAL A 934 54.37 1.70 10.99
N PHE A 935 55.06 2.64 11.64
CA PHE A 935 55.28 2.68 13.09
C PHE A 935 54.75 4.00 13.67
N ARG A 936 54.00 3.91 14.78
CA ARG A 936 53.24 5.05 15.35
C ARG A 936 53.66 5.51 16.75
N SER A 937 54.44 4.72 17.47
CA SER A 937 54.62 4.89 18.92
C SER A 937 56.05 4.61 19.35
N ILE A 938 56.60 5.48 20.20
CA ILE A 938 57.89 5.22 20.86
C ILE A 938 57.81 4.12 21.92
N ARG A 939 56.60 3.69 22.32
CA ARG A 939 56.39 2.77 23.44
C ARG A 939 56.23 1.31 23.01
N ASP A 940 55.81 1.09 21.77
CA ASP A 940 55.27 -0.20 21.36
C ASP A 940 56.44 -1.14 21.00
N SER A 941 57.41 -0.66 20.20
CA SER A 941 58.67 -1.37 19.91
C SER A 941 59.70 -1.40 21.07
N ALA A 942 59.25 -1.52 22.33
CA ALA A 942 60.10 -1.58 23.51
C ALA A 942 60.99 -2.84 23.52
N THR A 943 62.16 -2.77 24.17
CA THR A 943 63.27 -3.75 23.97
C THR A 943 63.01 -5.24 24.25
N LYS A 944 61.87 -5.60 24.86
CA LYS A 944 61.47 -6.99 25.14
C LYS A 944 60.50 -7.56 24.11
N ASP A 945 59.62 -6.72 23.57
CA ASP A 945 58.38 -7.11 22.88
C ASP A 945 58.32 -6.43 21.50
N ARG A 946 59.42 -6.53 20.76
CA ARG A 946 59.67 -5.78 19.52
C ARG A 946 58.95 -6.32 18.29
N ASP A 947 58.54 -5.40 17.43
CA ASP A 947 58.03 -5.68 16.09
C ASP A 947 59.05 -6.31 15.15
N VAL A 948 58.54 -7.01 14.14
CA VAL A 948 59.32 -7.80 13.18
C VAL A 948 58.81 -7.61 11.76
N ILE A 949 59.60 -6.95 10.91
CA ILE A 949 59.45 -7.04 9.45
C ILE A 949 60.22 -8.28 8.97
N SER A 950 59.53 -9.17 8.26
CA SER A 950 60.05 -10.51 7.98
C SER A 950 60.69 -10.71 6.61
N ASP A 951 60.33 -9.92 5.59
CA ASP A 951 60.83 -10.02 4.22
C ASP A 951 60.80 -8.69 3.44
N PHE A 952 61.49 -7.67 3.97
CA PHE A 952 61.68 -6.37 3.32
C PHE A 952 62.58 -6.45 2.06
N HIS A 953 62.13 -5.93 0.92
CA HIS A 953 62.76 -6.07 -0.39
C HIS A 953 62.99 -4.75 -1.14
N ARG A 954 64.07 -4.01 -0.81
CA ARG A 954 64.58 -2.80 -1.52
C ARG A 954 64.60 -2.77 -3.07
N GLN A 955 64.34 -3.88 -3.78
CA GLN A 955 64.19 -3.94 -5.24
C GLN A 955 62.73 -3.89 -5.72
N GLN A 956 61.76 -4.04 -4.82
CA GLN A 956 60.32 -3.88 -5.04
C GLN A 956 59.81 -2.50 -4.60
N ASN A 957 60.66 -1.76 -3.88
CA ASN A 957 60.49 -0.41 -3.31
C ASN A 957 59.75 -0.35 -1.97
N ASP A 958 59.89 -1.41 -1.15
CA ASP A 958 59.53 -1.37 0.28
C ASP A 958 60.15 -0.16 0.99
N VAL A 959 59.38 0.44 1.91
CA VAL A 959 59.78 1.59 2.74
C VAL A 959 59.24 1.48 4.17
N ILE A 960 59.99 2.03 5.13
CA ILE A 960 59.60 2.07 6.55
C ILE A 960 59.16 3.49 6.92
N SER A 961 57.89 3.66 7.25
CA SER A 961 57.31 4.96 7.59
C SER A 961 57.34 5.22 9.10
N LEU A 962 58.12 6.22 9.50
CA LEU A 962 58.21 6.71 10.89
C LEU A 962 57.46 8.03 11.10
N LYS A 963 56.82 8.58 10.06
CA LYS A 963 56.07 9.85 10.06
C LYS A 963 55.01 10.01 11.15
N ALA A 964 54.52 8.91 11.73
CA ALA A 964 53.54 8.94 12.80
C ALA A 964 54.17 9.03 14.21
N ILE A 965 55.50 8.91 14.34
CA ILE A 965 56.25 9.12 15.58
C ILE A 965 56.67 10.60 15.67
N ASP A 966 56.14 11.33 16.64
CA ASP A 966 56.49 12.74 16.83
C ASP A 966 57.80 12.92 17.62
N ALA A 967 58.88 13.24 16.91
CA ALA A 967 60.19 13.58 17.50
C ALA A 967 60.15 14.79 18.47
N ARG A 968 59.04 15.53 18.55
CA ARG A 968 58.83 16.64 19.50
C ARG A 968 58.40 16.19 20.90
N GLU A 969 57.98 14.93 21.15
CA GLU A 969 57.77 14.46 22.53
C GLU A 969 59.07 14.51 23.35
N GLY A 970 60.21 14.17 22.72
CA GLY A 970 61.54 14.43 23.26
C GLY A 970 62.04 15.85 23.05
N GLY A 971 61.50 16.57 22.07
CA GLY A 971 61.81 17.98 21.78
C GLY A 971 62.91 18.20 20.74
N GLY A 972 63.02 17.29 19.75
CA GLY A 972 63.88 17.44 18.58
C GLY A 972 63.30 18.35 17.49
N ASN A 973 63.93 18.33 16.30
CA ASN A 973 63.34 18.87 15.08
C ASN A 973 62.31 17.88 14.50
N GLN A 974 61.46 18.31 13.58
CA GLN A 974 60.27 17.54 13.13
C GLN A 974 60.53 16.25 12.33
N ALA A 975 61.78 15.93 12.00
CA ALA A 975 62.14 14.75 11.22
C ALA A 975 63.37 14.07 11.84
N PHE A 976 63.43 12.74 11.77
CA PHE A 976 64.59 11.97 12.24
C PHE A 976 65.82 12.21 11.35
N GLN A 977 67.01 12.22 11.95
CA GLN A 977 68.28 12.19 11.23
C GLN A 977 68.84 10.75 11.22
N TYR A 978 69.03 10.16 10.05
CA TYR A 978 69.63 8.83 9.92
C TYR A 978 71.16 8.88 10.12
N ILE A 979 71.65 8.21 11.16
CA ILE A 979 73.09 8.13 11.52
C ILE A 979 73.75 6.78 11.16
N GLY A 980 73.04 5.86 10.48
CA GLY A 980 73.61 4.58 10.03
C GLY A 980 73.76 3.55 11.15
N ASP A 981 74.91 2.88 11.25
CA ASP A 981 75.22 1.88 12.29
C ASP A 981 75.86 2.52 13.56
N ASP A 982 76.02 3.84 13.61
CA ASP A 982 76.79 4.54 14.65
C ASP A 982 76.11 4.61 16.04
N GLY A 983 76.87 5.04 17.04
CA GLY A 983 76.36 5.33 18.38
C GLY A 983 75.57 6.64 18.41
N PHE A 984 74.48 6.69 19.18
CA PHE A 984 73.78 7.95 19.46
C PHE A 984 74.73 8.97 20.10
N SER A 985 74.55 10.25 19.78
CA SER A 985 75.49 11.34 20.10
C SER A 985 75.03 12.26 21.24
N ASP A 986 74.05 11.81 22.02
CA ASP A 986 73.25 12.60 22.96
C ASP A 986 72.49 13.75 22.23
N THR A 987 72.09 13.50 20.96
CA THR A 987 71.33 14.43 20.11
C THR A 987 69.92 13.88 19.83
N LYS A 988 68.91 14.75 19.89
CA LYS A 988 67.49 14.39 19.76
C LYS A 988 67.09 14.08 18.32
N GLY A 989 66.31 13.03 18.14
CA GLY A 989 65.78 12.63 16.83
C GLY A 989 66.79 11.87 15.97
N GLU A 990 67.71 11.13 16.57
CA GLU A 990 68.65 10.27 15.84
C GLU A 990 68.05 8.90 15.56
N LEU A 991 68.20 8.40 14.32
CA LEU A 991 67.76 7.08 13.89
C LEU A 991 68.97 6.26 13.41
N ARG A 992 69.08 5.02 13.90
CA ARG A 992 70.15 4.09 13.50
C ARG A 992 69.61 2.71 13.13
N ALA A 993 70.36 1.98 12.33
CA ALA A 993 70.12 0.58 12.02
C ALA A 993 71.42 -0.22 12.20
N VAL A 994 71.46 -1.11 13.19
CA VAL A 994 72.66 -1.87 13.58
C VAL A 994 72.51 -3.35 13.21
N SER A 995 73.44 -3.88 12.42
CA SER A 995 73.41 -5.29 12.02
C SER A 995 73.69 -6.25 13.20
N ARG A 996 72.88 -7.30 13.34
CA ARG A 996 73.12 -8.45 14.24
C ARG A 996 72.98 -9.77 13.51
N GLY A 997 74.06 -10.17 12.85
CA GLY A 997 74.20 -11.49 12.22
C GLY A 997 73.59 -11.56 10.83
N LYS A 998 72.27 -11.71 10.74
CA LYS A 998 71.50 -11.68 9.49
C LYS A 998 70.35 -10.67 9.49
N ASP A 999 70.07 -10.07 10.65
CA ASP A 999 68.93 -9.19 10.85
C ASP A 999 69.44 -7.80 11.25
N MET A 1000 68.72 -6.75 10.85
CA MET A 1000 68.98 -5.38 11.28
C MET A 1000 68.10 -5.07 12.50
N ILE A 1001 68.68 -4.40 13.50
CA ILE A 1001 67.93 -3.76 14.58
C ILE A 1001 67.88 -2.27 14.28
N VAL A 1002 66.71 -1.75 13.95
CA VAL A 1002 66.49 -0.30 13.86
C VAL A 1002 66.24 0.23 15.28
N SER A 1003 66.65 1.46 15.58
CA SER A 1003 66.40 2.11 16.86
C SER A 1003 66.44 3.62 16.73
N GLY A 1004 65.53 4.33 17.40
CA GLY A 1004 65.54 5.79 17.49
C GLY A 1004 65.79 6.31 18.90
N ASP A 1005 66.50 7.43 19.01
CA ASP A 1005 66.68 8.27 20.20
C ASP A 1005 65.90 9.57 19.97
N VAL A 1006 64.83 9.79 20.74
CA VAL A 1006 63.91 10.92 20.56
C VAL A 1006 64.17 12.02 21.58
N ASP A 1007 64.53 11.68 22.83
CA ASP A 1007 64.75 12.65 23.91
C ASP A 1007 66.20 13.14 24.08
N GLY A 1008 67.17 12.44 23.51
CA GLY A 1008 68.61 12.77 23.54
C GLY A 1008 69.37 12.20 24.75
N ASP A 1009 68.87 11.19 25.49
CA ASP A 1009 69.62 10.57 26.60
C ASP A 1009 70.73 9.58 26.17
N GLY A 1010 70.89 9.35 24.86
CA GLY A 1010 71.90 8.46 24.28
C GLY A 1010 71.46 7.00 24.18
N ARG A 1011 70.14 6.72 24.31
CA ARG A 1011 69.56 5.37 24.30
C ARG A 1011 68.43 5.26 23.29
N ALA A 1012 67.96 4.04 23.07
CA ALA A 1012 66.84 3.78 22.19
C ALA A 1012 65.53 3.87 22.98
N ASP A 1013 64.66 4.80 22.62
CA ASP A 1013 63.27 4.81 23.07
C ASP A 1013 62.52 3.61 22.48
N PHE A 1014 62.60 3.46 21.16
CA PHE A 1014 61.97 2.38 20.38
C PHE A 1014 62.98 1.62 19.53
N ALA A 1015 62.71 0.34 19.24
CA ALA A 1015 63.54 -0.46 18.35
C ALA A 1015 62.83 -1.71 17.81
N PHE A 1016 62.66 -1.80 16.48
CA PHE A 1016 62.12 -2.99 15.80
C PHE A 1016 63.20 -3.81 15.07
N VAL A 1017 62.81 -4.97 14.51
CA VAL A 1017 63.71 -5.90 13.81
C VAL A 1017 63.31 -6.04 12.34
N VAL A 1018 64.28 -5.94 11.44
CA VAL A 1018 64.11 -6.23 10.01
C VAL A 1018 64.96 -7.46 9.66
N ARG A 1019 64.30 -8.57 9.30
CA ARG A 1019 64.99 -9.87 9.13
C ARG A 1019 65.68 -10.01 7.78
N GLY A 1020 66.73 -10.82 7.75
CA GLY A 1020 67.40 -11.28 6.52
C GLY A 1020 68.25 -10.25 5.76
N LEU A 1021 68.28 -8.99 6.20
CA LEU A 1021 69.01 -7.88 5.57
C LEU A 1021 70.37 -7.60 6.20
N SER A 1022 71.32 -7.21 5.35
CA SER A 1022 72.69 -6.87 5.75
C SER A 1022 72.96 -5.37 5.91
N ARG A 1023 72.04 -4.49 5.50
CA ARG A 1023 72.19 -3.03 5.53
C ARG A 1023 70.83 -2.34 5.27
N LEU A 1024 70.64 -1.16 5.87
CA LEU A 1024 69.65 -0.15 5.46
C LEU A 1024 70.35 1.20 5.13
N THR A 1025 69.63 2.13 4.50
CA THR A 1025 70.05 3.52 4.22
C THR A 1025 68.91 4.49 4.48
N GLU A 1026 69.21 5.79 4.52
CA GLU A 1026 68.23 6.88 4.66
C GLU A 1026 67.05 6.74 3.65
N ASP A 1027 67.35 6.39 2.39
CA ASP A 1027 66.35 6.15 1.33
C ASP A 1027 65.34 5.01 1.62
N ASP A 1028 65.58 4.15 2.62
CA ASP A 1028 64.67 3.06 3.01
C ASP A 1028 63.56 3.53 3.96
N PHE A 1029 63.61 4.78 4.41
CA PHE A 1029 62.73 5.33 5.42
C PHE A 1029 61.95 6.56 4.93
N ILE A 1030 60.74 6.72 5.48
CA ILE A 1030 59.98 7.96 5.41
C ILE A 1030 60.02 8.61 6.80
N LEU A 1031 60.84 9.65 6.93
CA LEU A 1031 61.19 10.35 8.17
C LEU A 1031 60.42 11.68 8.36
#